data_AF-A0A7J2VWN1-F1
#
_entry.id   AF-A0A7J2VWN1-F1
#
_cell.length_a   1.000
_cell.length_b   1.000
_cell.length_c   1.000
_cell.angle_alpha   90.00
_cell.angle_beta   90.00
_cell.angle_gamma   90.00
#
_symmetry.space_group_name_H-M   'P 1'
#
loop_
_entity.id
_entity.type
_entity.pdbx_description
1 polymer ?
#
loop_
_entity_poly.entity_id
_entity_poly.type
_entity_poly.pdbx_seq_one_letter_code
_entity_poly.pdbx_strand_id
1 'polypeptide(L)'
;MARKLKEELEYTSRMVTEENRKGKKLTSDLLITLGVVGGIAAGGLAAYFFSRGKESTPKETSSTIISDTTNSTTTQPPITETTTTSTTTQPPITQPPITETTTTSTTIPDNQPPIIENIEFKDAVLKGQNQNIKVCAREENPNDYSVIKIDSNEIKLGISERKGDLVCYTGSFNPSEYYNKEGEIQAEIVLSDKFGNSVTKYIKFVVNLEPPKIINVKIDRVDLGKYKIYADVEDENLKDVILIVGNEKIPLYSENGIFSTIFETLKDIEFRILASDKFNMSSEYNGKIEFSKDNPNVYYALQNGLDKIYIYLIAPLDNDKYQDSNEKSFVDKLLRHQNILKIPTYFKYTENITSDGLITDEELESFDKFTKLVEELYNFIGQVGTLNLIKTVDYSSNLGLKMGFDKEIAKWATVKAIGYYGIAVVDKGLPENFDEIYLLTKATQIDKYGDKLVDFSPIVFYSVDGENFVLIPDAGIETWMLAKHMKLISDSGFDILKHPEMFEGLNGKIIANAYSIFDANYGINYIEQTLNRRTLKPTDKDVWDLIMLQWNLYSNKAPQLGGGNKLYNRDFPWYDSDKLDALYQDANTRRQALLFLFYLDNATFDMEKGKKVFGIEGAKTALIQAEKEYEAISKLYPDGKIGIWKEDPRYYYYGWLMDRQNHGLSNTVYQYIGVKIDEYKTWPEFIQLANQRSAIDQYITKNWKYWDLVKFAMGYERWARGGSVKGMDELDTINFTIPQTLKAFGFPVVNVYIEPTPLGASPYEWAITLPDYIVNNLKNTFSEKKILIGPGNIFSLYLCKEGLEKDGIKEVYIWLRNYNKIYLMKK
;
A
#
# COMPACT_ATOMS: atom_id res chain seq x y z
N MET A 1 28.76 17.75 18.49
CA MET A 1 28.59 16.52 19.29
C MET A 1 29.35 16.61 20.62
N ALA A 2 30.68 16.46 20.66
CA ALA A 2 31.47 16.47 21.92
C ALA A 2 31.24 17.68 22.86
N ARG A 3 30.90 18.87 22.35
CA ARG A 3 30.56 20.03 23.19
C ARG A 3 29.25 19.85 23.97
N LYS A 4 28.19 19.29 23.36
CA LYS A 4 26.95 18.93 24.07
C LYS A 4 27.19 17.85 25.12
N LEU A 5 28.03 16.85 24.80
CA LEU A 5 28.42 15.83 25.77
C LEU A 5 29.15 16.43 26.98
N LYS A 6 29.92 17.51 26.78
CA LYS A 6 30.54 18.29 27.87
C LYS A 6 29.53 19.15 28.63
N GLU A 7 28.54 19.72 27.96
CA GLU A 7 27.45 20.49 28.58
C GLU A 7 26.56 19.57 29.47
N GLU A 8 26.26 18.35 29.06
CA GLU A 8 25.59 17.32 29.89
C GLU A 8 26.49 16.81 31.03
N LEU A 9 27.77 16.52 30.76
CA LEU A 9 28.73 16.19 31.82
C LEU A 9 28.90 17.34 32.81
N GLU A 10 28.79 18.60 32.40
CA GLU A 10 28.79 19.75 33.32
C GLU A 10 27.48 19.87 34.11
N TYR A 11 26.34 19.41 33.60
CA TYR A 11 25.09 19.34 34.38
C TYR A 11 25.14 18.23 35.44
N THR A 12 25.49 17.00 35.05
CA THR A 12 25.64 15.85 35.96
C THR A 12 26.82 16.04 36.93
N SER A 13 27.92 16.63 36.47
CA SER A 13 29.05 16.98 37.35
C SER A 13 28.76 18.19 38.23
N ARG A 14 27.90 19.14 37.83
CA ARG A 14 27.41 20.20 38.74
C ARG A 14 26.65 19.60 39.90
N MET A 15 25.85 18.56 39.69
CA MET A 15 25.19 17.82 40.79
C MET A 15 26.23 17.30 41.80
N VAL A 16 27.23 16.55 41.32
CA VAL A 16 28.34 16.00 42.13
C VAL A 16 29.23 17.10 42.75
N THR A 17 29.38 18.25 42.11
CA THR A 17 30.26 19.35 42.56
C THR A 17 29.56 20.29 43.55
N GLU A 18 28.25 20.52 43.40
CA GLU A 18 27.42 21.17 44.43
C GLU A 18 27.36 20.33 45.71
N GLU A 19 27.24 19.01 45.60
CA GLU A 19 27.33 18.10 46.75
C GLU A 19 28.69 18.19 47.44
N ASN A 20 29.80 18.21 46.70
CA ASN A 20 31.13 18.43 47.26
C ASN A 20 31.29 19.82 47.90
N ARG A 21 30.63 20.86 47.37
CA ARG A 21 30.62 22.22 47.96
C ARG A 21 29.79 22.27 49.25
N LYS A 22 28.63 21.61 49.27
CA LYS A 22 27.73 21.49 50.43
C LYS A 22 28.34 20.63 51.54
N GLY A 23 28.95 19.49 51.21
CA GLY A 23 29.67 18.63 52.16
C GLY A 23 30.84 19.33 52.87
N LYS A 24 31.56 20.21 52.16
CA LYS A 24 32.61 21.08 52.75
C LYS A 24 32.08 22.25 53.59
N LYS A 25 30.78 22.55 53.56
CA LYS A 25 30.17 23.52 54.49
C LYS A 25 29.42 22.85 55.64
N LEU A 26 28.73 21.73 55.44
CA LEU A 26 28.15 20.97 56.55
C LEU A 26 29.21 20.54 57.58
N THR A 27 30.43 20.23 57.15
CA THR A 27 31.54 19.89 58.07
C THR A 27 32.03 21.06 58.94
N SER A 28 31.65 22.31 58.66
CA SER A 28 31.78 23.44 59.59
C SER A 28 30.67 23.42 60.63
N ASP A 29 29.43 23.38 60.18
CA ASP A 29 28.28 23.75 61.01
C ASP A 29 27.76 22.55 61.83
N LEU A 30 28.00 21.32 61.39
CA LEU A 30 27.67 20.08 62.10
C LEU A 30 28.49 19.93 63.41
N LEU A 31 29.67 20.56 63.51
CA LEU A 31 30.50 20.57 64.72
C LEU A 31 29.92 21.39 65.88
N ILE A 32 28.86 22.17 65.65
CA ILE A 32 28.13 22.92 66.70
C ILE A 32 26.90 22.14 67.18
N THR A 33 26.40 21.16 66.41
CA THR A 33 25.13 20.45 66.71
C THR A 33 25.29 18.95 67.01
N LEU A 34 26.39 18.29 66.61
CA LEU A 34 26.65 16.87 66.94
C LEU A 34 27.68 16.67 68.07
N GLY A 35 27.46 17.35 69.19
CA GLY A 35 28.08 16.97 70.45
C GLY A 35 27.34 15.81 71.13
N VAL A 36 27.41 14.58 70.59
CA VAL A 36 27.22 13.27 71.29
C VAL A 36 27.24 12.06 70.30
N VAL A 37 28.04 11.03 70.60
CA VAL A 37 28.28 9.73 69.88
C VAL A 37 29.00 9.78 68.52
N GLY A 38 30.08 8.97 68.38
CA GLY A 38 30.74 8.59 67.11
C GLY A 38 30.61 7.08 66.82
N GLY A 39 31.30 6.44 65.87
CA GLY A 39 32.33 6.86 64.91
C GLY A 39 32.91 5.64 64.16
N ILE A 40 34.05 5.80 63.45
CA ILE A 40 34.85 4.77 62.73
C ILE A 40 34.23 4.16 61.45
N ALA A 41 34.87 4.42 60.29
CA ALA A 41 35.36 3.41 59.31
C ALA A 41 35.61 4.04 57.92
N ALA A 42 36.84 3.93 57.39
CA ALA A 42 37.16 4.32 56.01
C ALA A 42 38.37 3.56 55.46
N GLY A 43 38.35 3.19 54.17
CA GLY A 43 39.49 2.65 53.43
C GLY A 43 39.15 1.46 52.53
N GLY A 44 39.42 1.55 51.22
CA GLY A 44 39.27 0.42 50.30
C GLY A 44 38.88 0.74 48.85
N LEU A 45 39.54 1.68 48.16
CA LEU A 45 39.16 2.07 46.78
C LEU A 45 40.35 2.38 45.83
N ALA A 46 41.50 1.74 46.05
CA ALA A 46 42.75 2.03 45.32
C ALA A 46 43.15 0.99 44.23
N ALA A 47 42.42 -0.12 44.08
CA ALA A 47 42.84 -1.26 43.25
C ALA A 47 42.35 -1.25 41.79
N TYR A 48 41.41 -0.37 41.42
CA TYR A 48 40.62 -0.52 40.18
C TYR A 48 41.27 0.04 38.91
N PHE A 49 42.35 0.83 39.01
CA PHE A 49 42.90 1.57 37.86
C PHE A 49 43.96 0.84 37.01
N PHE A 50 44.24 -0.44 37.28
CA PHE A 50 45.26 -1.22 36.57
C PHE A 50 44.71 -2.42 35.78
N SER A 51 44.04 -2.16 34.65
CA SER A 51 44.13 -2.98 33.42
C SER A 51 43.44 -2.28 32.24
N ARG A 52 44.08 -2.24 31.06
CA ARG A 52 43.50 -1.65 29.83
C ARG A 52 44.22 -2.12 28.55
N GLY A 53 43.45 -2.39 27.49
CA GLY A 53 43.95 -2.70 26.14
C GLY A 53 43.27 -3.93 25.51
N LYS A 54 43.28 -4.14 24.18
CA LYS A 54 43.79 -3.29 23.08
C LYS A 54 43.32 -3.85 21.72
N GLU A 55 43.00 -2.99 20.73
CA GLU A 55 43.08 -3.23 19.25
C GLU A 55 42.27 -4.41 18.61
N SER A 56 42.02 -4.54 17.29
CA SER A 56 42.37 -3.77 16.05
C SER A 56 41.39 -4.09 14.88
N THR A 57 41.48 -3.37 13.74
CA THR A 57 40.70 -3.59 12.49
C THR A 57 41.53 -3.40 11.20
N PRO A 58 41.26 -4.16 10.12
CA PRO A 58 41.49 -3.77 8.70
C PRO A 58 40.21 -3.96 7.83
N LYS A 59 39.83 -3.06 6.90
CA LYS A 59 40.28 -2.86 5.48
C LYS A 59 40.05 -4.07 4.55
N GLU A 60 39.62 -4.02 3.26
CA GLU A 60 39.18 -3.01 2.25
C GLU A 60 39.83 -3.38 0.88
N THR A 61 39.06 -3.60 -0.21
CA THR A 61 39.54 -3.59 -1.62
C THR A 61 38.38 -3.54 -2.64
N SER A 62 38.64 -3.28 -3.94
CA SER A 62 37.60 -3.04 -4.99
C SER A 62 38.03 -3.34 -6.44
N SER A 63 37.07 -3.77 -7.29
CA SER A 63 37.11 -3.96 -8.78
C SER A 63 35.66 -4.25 -9.28
N THR A 64 35.11 -3.98 -10.49
CA THR A 64 35.53 -3.45 -11.83
C THR A 64 36.25 -4.47 -12.75
N ILE A 65 36.01 -4.65 -14.07
CA ILE A 65 35.71 -3.78 -15.25
C ILE A 65 34.91 -4.53 -16.39
N ILE A 66 34.04 -3.79 -17.11
CA ILE A 66 33.61 -3.80 -18.55
C ILE A 66 33.80 -5.04 -19.46
N SER A 67 32.81 -5.34 -20.33
CA SER A 67 32.99 -5.71 -21.77
C SER A 67 31.69 -5.67 -22.61
N ASP A 68 31.67 -4.86 -23.68
CA ASP A 68 30.71 -4.88 -24.82
C ASP A 68 31.43 -5.39 -26.08
N THR A 69 30.70 -6.00 -27.03
CA THR A 69 30.89 -6.06 -28.53
C THR A 69 30.25 -7.34 -29.13
N THR A 70 29.90 -7.51 -30.42
CA THR A 70 29.20 -6.71 -31.49
C THR A 70 29.10 -7.60 -32.75
N ASN A 71 28.11 -7.39 -33.64
CA ASN A 71 28.13 -7.69 -35.10
C ASN A 71 28.16 -9.19 -35.54
N SER A 72 27.20 -9.66 -36.37
CA SER A 72 27.06 -9.57 -37.85
C SER A 72 28.02 -10.51 -38.63
N THR A 73 27.76 -11.00 -39.85
CA THR A 73 26.83 -10.63 -40.95
C THR A 73 26.39 -11.92 -41.69
N THR A 74 25.47 -11.98 -42.66
CA THR A 74 25.58 -11.81 -44.15
C THR A 74 24.38 -12.61 -44.76
N THR A 75 23.84 -12.44 -45.98
CA THR A 75 24.29 -11.74 -47.20
C THR A 75 23.08 -11.18 -47.99
N GLN A 76 23.31 -10.10 -48.72
CA GLN A 76 22.47 -9.51 -49.79
C GLN A 76 23.18 -9.78 -51.16
N PRO A 77 22.80 -9.24 -52.35
CA PRO A 77 21.58 -8.54 -52.77
C PRO A 77 20.96 -9.15 -54.09
N PRO A 78 20.63 -8.43 -55.20
CA PRO A 78 19.23 -8.28 -55.64
C PRO A 78 19.03 -8.54 -57.16
N ILE A 79 18.24 -7.67 -57.84
CA ILE A 79 18.02 -7.48 -59.31
C ILE A 79 16.78 -8.20 -59.87
N THR A 80 15.84 -7.58 -60.60
CA THR A 80 15.52 -6.14 -60.82
C THR A 80 14.11 -6.03 -61.46
N GLU A 81 13.38 -4.94 -61.18
CA GLU A 81 12.11 -4.59 -61.87
C GLU A 81 12.35 -4.01 -63.27
N THR A 82 11.34 -4.01 -64.16
CA THR A 82 10.74 -2.78 -64.74
C THR A 82 9.93 -3.09 -66.00
N THR A 83 8.72 -2.55 -66.05
CA THR A 83 7.78 -2.57 -67.19
C THR A 83 8.01 -1.40 -68.15
N THR A 84 8.03 -1.61 -69.46
CA THR A 84 7.43 -0.68 -70.47
C THR A 84 7.23 -1.42 -71.81
N THR A 85 6.10 -1.47 -72.53
CA THR A 85 5.07 -0.50 -73.02
C THR A 85 5.25 -0.12 -74.51
N SER A 86 4.37 -0.71 -75.35
CA SER A 86 3.68 -0.15 -76.54
C SER A 86 4.37 0.22 -77.89
N THR A 87 3.48 0.24 -78.90
CA THR A 87 3.41 1.14 -80.10
C THR A 87 4.21 0.84 -81.39
N THR A 88 3.53 0.16 -82.33
CA THR A 88 3.05 0.64 -83.65
C THR A 88 3.92 1.48 -84.62
N THR A 89 3.68 1.27 -85.92
CA THR A 89 3.90 2.13 -87.12
C THR A 89 5.07 1.85 -88.09
N GLN A 90 4.68 1.62 -89.35
CA GLN A 90 5.43 1.71 -90.62
C GLN A 90 5.15 3.10 -91.29
N PRO A 91 5.76 3.48 -92.45
CA PRO A 91 6.82 2.85 -93.25
C PRO A 91 8.11 3.72 -93.29
N PRO A 92 8.53 4.58 -94.28
CA PRO A 92 8.08 4.87 -95.66
C PRO A 92 9.14 4.69 -96.80
N ILE A 93 8.68 4.17 -97.95
CA ILE A 93 8.98 4.55 -99.35
C ILE A 93 10.41 5.03 -99.75
N THR A 94 11.06 4.31 -100.68
CA THR A 94 11.63 4.94 -101.92
C THR A 94 11.77 3.95 -103.09
N GLN A 95 11.91 4.48 -104.31
CA GLN A 95 11.89 3.86 -105.65
C GLN A 95 12.86 4.69 -106.55
N PRO A 96 13.08 4.44 -107.88
CA PRO A 96 12.87 3.28 -108.77
C PRO A 96 14.22 3.01 -109.55
N PRO A 97 14.36 2.78 -110.89
CA PRO A 97 13.47 2.32 -111.99
C PRO A 97 14.09 1.31 -113.02
N ILE A 98 13.32 0.98 -114.09
CA ILE A 98 13.65 0.34 -115.41
C ILE A 98 14.26 -1.10 -115.39
N THR A 99 13.98 -2.02 -116.32
CA THR A 99 13.34 -1.95 -117.66
C THR A 99 12.39 -3.12 -117.96
N GLU A 100 11.52 -2.92 -118.96
CA GLU A 100 10.61 -3.88 -119.62
C GLU A 100 11.29 -5.15 -120.16
N THR A 101 10.52 -6.25 -120.31
CA THR A 101 10.23 -6.86 -121.63
C THR A 101 9.05 -7.85 -121.51
N THR A 102 8.14 -7.80 -122.48
CA THR A 102 6.92 -8.63 -122.59
C THR A 102 7.20 -9.99 -123.25
N THR A 103 6.67 -11.12 -122.74
CA THR A 103 5.88 -12.10 -123.54
C THR A 103 5.27 -13.28 -122.74
N THR A 104 3.94 -13.38 -122.78
CA THR A 104 3.09 -14.59 -122.95
C THR A 104 3.48 -15.94 -122.28
N SER A 105 2.81 -16.21 -121.16
CA SER A 105 1.92 -17.37 -120.94
C SER A 105 2.36 -18.82 -121.26
N THR A 106 2.43 -19.63 -120.20
CA THR A 106 1.60 -20.85 -120.08
C THR A 106 1.33 -21.16 -118.60
N THR A 107 0.11 -21.54 -118.25
CA THR A 107 -0.27 -21.92 -116.87
C THR A 107 0.20 -23.34 -116.56
N ILE A 108 1.05 -23.48 -115.54
CA ILE A 108 1.38 -24.76 -114.90
C ILE A 108 0.40 -24.93 -113.72
N PRO A 109 -0.09 -26.14 -113.40
CA PRO A 109 -0.87 -26.34 -112.17
C PRO A 109 -0.04 -25.98 -110.95
N ASP A 110 -0.62 -25.24 -110.00
CA ASP A 110 0.05 -25.05 -108.72
C ASP A 110 0.14 -26.39 -107.98
N ASN A 111 1.26 -26.57 -107.29
CA ASN A 111 1.62 -27.80 -106.59
C ASN A 111 2.40 -27.45 -105.30
N GLN A 112 2.20 -26.24 -104.79
CA GLN A 112 2.66 -25.78 -103.48
C GLN A 112 1.53 -25.92 -102.46
N PRO A 113 1.80 -26.26 -101.19
CA PRO A 113 0.78 -26.27 -100.15
C PRO A 113 0.38 -24.83 -99.75
N PRO A 114 -0.86 -24.63 -99.22
CA PRO A 114 -1.34 -23.32 -98.80
C PRO A 114 -0.38 -22.60 -97.83
N ILE A 115 -0.23 -21.27 -97.95
CA ILE A 115 0.66 -20.49 -97.07
C ILE A 115 -0.17 -19.73 -96.03
N ILE A 116 -0.17 -20.18 -94.77
CA ILE A 116 -0.91 -19.54 -93.68
C ILE A 116 -0.28 -18.19 -93.30
N GLU A 117 -0.99 -17.08 -93.58
CA GLU A 117 -0.59 -15.74 -93.16
C GLU A 117 -0.96 -15.46 -91.69
N ASN A 118 -2.20 -15.76 -91.30
CA ASN A 118 -2.71 -15.42 -89.97
C ASN A 118 -3.65 -16.50 -89.39
N ILE A 119 -3.65 -16.62 -88.06
CA ILE A 119 -4.64 -17.40 -87.31
C ILE A 119 -5.12 -16.53 -86.14
N GLU A 120 -6.40 -16.18 -86.14
CA GLU A 120 -7.06 -15.44 -85.06
C GLU A 120 -7.92 -16.42 -84.25
N PHE A 121 -7.65 -16.51 -82.95
CA PHE A 121 -8.39 -17.36 -82.02
C PHE A 121 -8.35 -16.72 -80.62
N LYS A 122 -9.25 -17.13 -79.72
CA LYS A 122 -9.10 -16.83 -78.29
C LYS A 122 -8.08 -17.81 -77.68
N ASP A 123 -7.12 -17.31 -76.92
CA ASP A 123 -6.19 -18.17 -76.15
C ASP A 123 -6.86 -18.88 -74.95
N ALA A 124 -8.05 -18.41 -74.55
CA ALA A 124 -8.80 -18.88 -73.39
C ALA A 124 -10.32 -18.86 -73.63
N VAL A 125 -11.03 -19.94 -73.28
CA VAL A 125 -12.48 -20.09 -73.46
C VAL A 125 -13.16 -20.76 -72.26
N LEU A 126 -14.19 -20.08 -71.74
CA LEU A 126 -15.05 -20.57 -70.65
C LEU A 126 -15.87 -21.79 -71.07
N LYS A 127 -16.21 -22.66 -70.13
CA LYS A 127 -17.06 -23.84 -70.38
C LYS A 127 -18.40 -23.45 -71.00
N GLY A 128 -18.79 -24.12 -72.09
CA GLY A 128 -19.98 -23.80 -72.89
C GLY A 128 -19.90 -22.53 -73.76
N GLN A 129 -18.78 -21.79 -73.78
CA GLN A 129 -18.54 -20.79 -74.84
C GLN A 129 -17.94 -21.43 -76.09
N ASN A 130 -18.32 -20.92 -77.26
CA ASN A 130 -17.68 -21.32 -78.51
C ASN A 130 -16.26 -20.73 -78.62
N GLN A 131 -15.33 -21.60 -79.02
CA GLN A 131 -14.06 -21.21 -79.62
C GLN A 131 -14.35 -20.76 -81.06
N ASN A 132 -14.04 -19.49 -81.34
CA ASN A 132 -13.99 -18.97 -82.70
C ASN A 132 -12.55 -19.07 -83.21
N ILE A 133 -12.37 -19.54 -84.44
CA ILE A 133 -11.06 -19.57 -85.11
C ILE A 133 -11.24 -19.05 -86.55
N LYS A 134 -10.46 -18.03 -86.92
CA LYS A 134 -10.27 -17.56 -88.30
C LYS A 134 -8.87 -17.96 -88.75
N VAL A 135 -8.74 -18.65 -89.88
CA VAL A 135 -7.45 -18.97 -90.50
C VAL A 135 -7.39 -18.35 -91.88
N CYS A 136 -6.44 -17.46 -92.11
CA CYS A 136 -6.21 -16.84 -93.41
C CYS A 136 -4.91 -17.37 -94.05
N ALA A 137 -5.00 -17.79 -95.30
CA ALA A 137 -3.89 -18.34 -96.08
C ALA A 137 -3.94 -17.84 -97.52
N ARG A 138 -2.78 -17.78 -98.18
CA ARG A 138 -2.68 -17.64 -99.64
C ARG A 138 -2.81 -19.01 -100.28
N GLU A 139 -3.76 -19.12 -101.19
CA GLU A 139 -4.11 -20.34 -101.91
C GLU A 139 -4.95 -19.99 -103.17
N GLU A 140 -4.49 -20.36 -104.36
CA GLU A 140 -5.22 -20.09 -105.61
C GLU A 140 -6.40 -21.07 -105.84
N ASN A 141 -6.27 -22.31 -105.36
CA ASN A 141 -7.22 -23.41 -105.54
C ASN A 141 -7.72 -23.97 -104.21
N PRO A 142 -8.34 -23.15 -103.34
CA PRO A 142 -8.65 -23.51 -101.96
C PRO A 142 -9.70 -24.61 -101.88
N ASN A 143 -9.46 -25.60 -101.02
CA ASN A 143 -10.48 -26.58 -100.63
C ASN A 143 -11.66 -25.87 -99.95
N ASP A 144 -12.87 -26.41 -100.06
CA ASP A 144 -14.11 -25.74 -99.64
C ASP A 144 -14.22 -25.58 -98.12
N TYR A 145 -13.36 -26.26 -97.36
CA TYR A 145 -13.16 -26.10 -95.93
C TYR A 145 -11.70 -26.33 -95.51
N SER A 146 -11.31 -25.73 -94.39
CA SER A 146 -10.13 -26.12 -93.61
C SER A 146 -10.56 -27.10 -92.50
N VAL A 147 -9.66 -27.97 -92.04
CA VAL A 147 -9.92 -28.90 -90.94
C VAL A 147 -9.13 -28.49 -89.71
N ILE A 148 -9.78 -28.41 -88.55
CA ILE A 148 -9.10 -28.45 -87.25
C ILE A 148 -9.26 -29.86 -86.69
N LYS A 149 -8.14 -30.49 -86.31
CA LYS A 149 -8.14 -31.75 -85.56
C LYS A 149 -7.91 -31.48 -84.09
N ILE A 150 -8.74 -32.08 -83.24
CA ILE A 150 -8.60 -32.07 -81.77
C ILE A 150 -8.71 -33.53 -81.32
N ASP A 151 -7.59 -34.10 -80.89
CA ASP A 151 -7.39 -35.54 -80.71
C ASP A 151 -7.86 -36.34 -81.95
N SER A 152 -8.99 -37.07 -81.84
CA SER A 152 -9.57 -37.87 -82.91
C SER A 152 -10.72 -37.20 -83.68
N ASN A 153 -11.09 -35.96 -83.33
CA ASN A 153 -12.22 -35.24 -83.91
C ASN A 153 -11.78 -34.27 -85.01
N GLU A 154 -12.54 -34.19 -86.11
CA GLU A 154 -12.29 -33.25 -87.21
C GLU A 154 -13.42 -32.21 -87.33
N ILE A 155 -13.07 -30.94 -87.16
CA ILE A 155 -13.99 -29.79 -87.18
C ILE A 155 -13.73 -28.99 -88.48
N LYS A 156 -14.76 -28.79 -89.30
CA LYS A 156 -14.63 -28.12 -90.60
C LYS A 156 -14.91 -26.62 -90.50
N LEU A 157 -13.92 -25.81 -90.85
CA LEU A 157 -14.04 -24.35 -90.99
C LEU A 157 -14.47 -24.03 -92.42
N GLY A 158 -15.60 -23.34 -92.61
CA GLY A 158 -16.05 -22.90 -93.93
C GLY A 158 -15.31 -21.65 -94.41
N ILE A 159 -15.18 -21.45 -95.72
CA ILE A 159 -14.67 -20.18 -96.28
C ILE A 159 -15.61 -19.04 -95.86
N SER A 160 -15.05 -18.00 -95.24
CA SER A 160 -15.77 -16.82 -94.76
C SER A 160 -15.50 -15.56 -95.60
N GLU A 161 -14.31 -15.48 -96.19
CA GLU A 161 -13.83 -14.32 -96.93
C GLU A 161 -12.81 -14.80 -97.98
N ARG A 162 -12.87 -14.28 -99.21
CA ARG A 162 -11.86 -14.53 -100.24
C ARG A 162 -11.61 -13.26 -101.05
N LYS A 163 -10.34 -12.87 -101.18
CA LYS A 163 -9.88 -11.67 -101.90
C LYS A 163 -8.62 -12.03 -102.69
N GLY A 164 -8.81 -12.50 -103.92
CA GLY A 164 -7.74 -13.01 -104.78
C GLY A 164 -7.25 -14.39 -104.32
N ASP A 165 -5.93 -14.47 -104.11
CA ASP A 165 -5.23 -15.61 -103.52
C ASP A 165 -5.46 -15.74 -102.00
N LEU A 166 -5.74 -14.63 -101.30
CA LEU A 166 -6.05 -14.67 -99.88
C LEU A 166 -7.45 -15.27 -99.64
N VAL A 167 -7.50 -16.43 -99.01
CA VAL A 167 -8.72 -17.07 -98.48
C VAL A 167 -8.67 -17.07 -96.95
N CYS A 168 -9.79 -16.78 -96.31
CA CYS A 168 -9.97 -16.96 -94.88
C CYS A 168 -11.12 -17.93 -94.61
N TYR A 169 -10.86 -18.89 -93.73
CA TYR A 169 -11.82 -19.84 -93.20
C TYR A 169 -12.21 -19.43 -91.79
N THR A 170 -13.49 -19.58 -91.41
CA THR A 170 -13.92 -19.44 -90.01
C THR A 170 -14.74 -20.63 -89.57
N GLY A 171 -14.55 -21.01 -88.30
CA GLY A 171 -15.47 -21.89 -87.58
C GLY A 171 -15.71 -21.41 -86.16
N SER A 172 -16.84 -21.85 -85.62
CA SER A 172 -17.28 -21.64 -84.25
C SER A 172 -17.72 -23.00 -83.74
N PHE A 173 -17.03 -23.55 -82.74
CA PHE A 173 -17.37 -24.82 -82.11
C PHE A 173 -17.28 -24.71 -80.59
N ASN A 174 -18.04 -25.51 -79.86
CA ASN A 174 -17.98 -25.57 -78.41
C ASN A 174 -16.92 -26.60 -77.97
N PRO A 175 -15.82 -26.21 -77.30
CA PRO A 175 -14.82 -27.18 -76.85
C PRO A 175 -15.38 -28.23 -75.89
N SER A 176 -16.44 -27.89 -75.15
CA SER A 176 -17.12 -28.80 -74.21
C SER A 176 -17.83 -29.99 -74.87
N GLU A 177 -17.96 -30.00 -76.21
CA GLU A 177 -18.50 -31.15 -76.97
C GLU A 177 -17.42 -32.19 -77.30
N TYR A 178 -16.14 -31.82 -77.21
CA TYR A 178 -14.99 -32.66 -77.60
C TYR A 178 -14.05 -32.96 -76.43
N TYR A 179 -14.04 -32.11 -75.40
CA TYR A 179 -13.18 -32.23 -74.23
C TYR A 179 -13.98 -31.93 -72.96
N ASN A 180 -13.95 -32.83 -71.98
CA ASN A 180 -14.84 -32.77 -70.79
C ASN A 180 -14.18 -32.14 -69.55
N LYS A 181 -12.88 -31.85 -69.60
CA LYS A 181 -12.07 -31.31 -68.50
C LYS A 181 -11.58 -29.90 -68.84
N GLU A 182 -11.15 -29.16 -67.82
CA GLU A 182 -10.49 -27.88 -67.99
C GLU A 182 -8.99 -28.07 -68.22
N GLY A 183 -8.42 -27.43 -69.26
CA GLY A 183 -7.01 -27.59 -69.60
C GLY A 183 -6.57 -26.89 -70.89
N GLU A 184 -5.26 -26.81 -71.09
CA GLU A 184 -4.67 -26.47 -72.39
C GLU A 184 -4.89 -27.63 -73.36
N ILE A 185 -5.51 -27.36 -74.52
CA ILE A 185 -5.56 -28.29 -75.65
C ILE A 185 -4.69 -27.78 -76.79
N GLN A 186 -4.07 -28.71 -77.51
CA GLN A 186 -3.35 -28.42 -78.75
C GLN A 186 -4.20 -28.87 -79.93
N ALA A 187 -4.56 -27.94 -80.81
CA ALA A 187 -5.33 -28.21 -82.01
C ALA A 187 -4.43 -28.17 -83.25
N GLU A 188 -4.62 -29.13 -84.16
CA GLU A 188 -3.93 -29.17 -85.45
C GLU A 188 -4.80 -28.52 -86.52
N ILE A 189 -4.40 -27.36 -87.02
CA ILE A 189 -5.04 -26.72 -88.17
C ILE A 189 -4.39 -27.29 -89.44
N VAL A 190 -5.18 -27.97 -90.26
CA VAL A 190 -4.82 -28.51 -91.57
C VAL A 190 -5.55 -27.71 -92.65
N LEU A 191 -4.79 -27.07 -93.53
CA LEU A 191 -5.31 -26.54 -94.79
C LEU A 191 -4.84 -27.43 -95.93
N SER A 192 -5.69 -27.55 -96.94
CA SER A 192 -5.39 -28.26 -98.19
C SER A 192 -5.89 -27.46 -99.38
N ASP A 193 -5.21 -27.61 -100.51
CA ASP A 193 -5.74 -27.21 -101.82
C ASP A 193 -6.75 -28.26 -102.34
N LYS A 194 -7.25 -28.08 -103.57
CA LYS A 194 -8.11 -29.08 -104.24
C LYS A 194 -7.35 -30.23 -104.92
N PHE A 195 -6.02 -30.31 -104.77
CA PHE A 195 -5.17 -31.32 -105.42
C PHE A 195 -4.53 -32.31 -104.42
N GLY A 196 -4.55 -32.01 -103.12
CA GLY A 196 -4.05 -32.83 -102.03
C GLY A 196 -2.79 -32.30 -101.33
N ASN A 197 -2.26 -31.14 -101.74
CA ASN A 197 -1.15 -30.49 -101.04
C ASN A 197 -1.68 -29.84 -99.76
N SER A 198 -0.97 -30.00 -98.64
CA SER A 198 -1.45 -29.52 -97.33
C SER A 198 -0.37 -28.88 -96.47
N VAL A 199 -0.83 -28.00 -95.57
CA VAL A 199 -0.03 -27.38 -94.52
C VAL A 199 -0.69 -27.67 -93.17
N THR A 200 0.14 -28.07 -92.20
CA THR A 200 -0.26 -28.26 -90.80
C THR A 200 0.34 -27.15 -89.95
N LYS A 201 -0.45 -26.56 -89.05
CA LYS A 201 0.03 -25.63 -88.02
C LYS A 201 -0.69 -25.88 -86.70
N TYR A 202 0.07 -26.03 -85.63
CA TYR A 202 -0.47 -26.24 -84.28
C TYR A 202 -0.77 -24.90 -83.61
N ILE A 203 -1.87 -24.85 -82.87
CA ILE A 203 -2.20 -23.80 -81.90
C ILE A 203 -2.48 -24.42 -80.53
N LYS A 204 -2.34 -23.62 -79.48
CA LYS A 204 -2.63 -24.01 -78.09
C LYS A 204 -3.55 -22.96 -77.46
N PHE A 205 -4.59 -23.41 -76.79
CA PHE A 205 -5.52 -22.55 -76.07
C PHE A 205 -6.16 -23.32 -74.91
N VAL A 206 -6.55 -22.60 -73.87
CA VAL A 206 -7.15 -23.19 -72.66
C VAL A 206 -8.67 -23.21 -72.80
N VAL A 207 -9.26 -24.38 -72.54
CA VAL A 207 -10.70 -24.61 -72.76
C VAL A 207 -11.40 -25.11 -71.50
N ASN A 208 -12.73 -24.96 -71.52
CA ASN A 208 -13.63 -25.33 -70.43
C ASN A 208 -13.35 -24.62 -69.11
N LEU A 209 -12.84 -23.38 -69.19
CA LEU A 209 -12.51 -22.60 -68.01
C LEU A 209 -13.75 -22.39 -67.12
N GLU A 210 -13.64 -22.75 -65.85
CA GLU A 210 -14.62 -22.48 -64.79
C GLU A 210 -13.90 -21.93 -63.55
N PRO A 211 -14.44 -20.92 -62.86
CA PRO A 211 -13.84 -20.48 -61.60
C PRO A 211 -14.00 -21.56 -60.51
N PRO A 212 -13.02 -21.68 -59.58
CA PRO A 212 -13.10 -22.56 -58.42
C PRO A 212 -14.42 -22.39 -57.66
N LYS A 213 -15.01 -23.48 -57.18
CA LYS A 213 -16.32 -23.45 -56.52
C LYS A 213 -16.15 -23.54 -55.00
N ILE A 214 -16.25 -22.40 -54.32
CA ILE A 214 -16.38 -22.33 -52.86
C ILE A 214 -17.78 -22.83 -52.50
N ILE A 215 -17.88 -24.07 -52.01
CA ILE A 215 -19.15 -24.77 -51.73
C ILE A 215 -19.69 -24.39 -50.35
N ASN A 216 -18.81 -24.34 -49.37
CA ASN A 216 -19.17 -24.11 -47.97
C ASN A 216 -18.04 -23.36 -47.26
N VAL A 217 -18.41 -22.47 -46.34
CA VAL A 217 -17.46 -21.78 -45.46
C VAL A 217 -17.96 -21.93 -44.03
N LYS A 218 -17.13 -22.50 -43.16
CA LYS A 218 -17.42 -22.72 -41.74
C LYS A 218 -16.45 -21.92 -40.88
N ILE A 219 -16.95 -21.29 -39.84
CA ILE A 219 -16.15 -20.55 -38.87
C ILE A 219 -16.36 -21.20 -37.50
N ASP A 220 -15.31 -21.77 -36.92
CA ASP A 220 -15.33 -22.30 -35.55
C ASP A 220 -14.50 -21.38 -34.64
N ARG A 221 -15.10 -20.86 -33.56
CA ARG A 221 -14.34 -20.31 -32.42
C ARG A 221 -13.58 -21.48 -31.77
N VAL A 222 -12.25 -21.37 -31.66
CA VAL A 222 -11.39 -22.40 -31.06
C VAL A 222 -10.77 -21.97 -29.74
N ASP A 223 -10.70 -20.67 -29.47
CA ASP A 223 -10.18 -20.05 -28.24
C ASP A 223 -10.65 -18.58 -28.17
N LEU A 224 -10.32 -17.83 -27.11
CA LEU A 224 -10.62 -16.40 -26.99
C LEU A 224 -10.06 -15.62 -28.19
N GLY A 225 -10.95 -15.10 -29.03
CA GLY A 225 -10.59 -14.34 -30.24
C GLY A 225 -9.93 -15.15 -31.34
N LYS A 226 -9.81 -16.48 -31.21
CA LYS A 226 -9.21 -17.35 -32.25
C LYS A 226 -10.29 -18.11 -33.00
N TYR A 227 -10.24 -18.00 -34.32
CA TYR A 227 -11.22 -18.57 -35.23
C TYR A 227 -10.53 -19.46 -36.25
N LYS A 228 -10.90 -20.74 -36.29
CA LYS A 228 -10.51 -21.62 -37.40
C LYS A 228 -11.55 -21.49 -38.50
N ILE A 229 -11.13 -20.89 -39.61
CA ILE A 229 -11.95 -20.71 -40.81
C ILE A 229 -11.66 -21.89 -41.73
N TYR A 230 -12.71 -22.53 -42.22
CA TYR A 230 -12.66 -23.61 -43.20
C TYR A 230 -13.36 -23.16 -44.49
N ALA A 231 -12.78 -23.52 -45.63
CA ALA A 231 -13.37 -23.41 -46.95
C ALA A 231 -13.36 -24.77 -47.64
N ASP A 232 -14.52 -25.19 -48.12
CA ASP A 232 -14.69 -26.34 -49.01
C ASP A 232 -14.67 -25.81 -50.46
N VAL A 233 -13.70 -26.27 -51.26
CA VAL A 233 -13.40 -25.69 -52.58
C VAL A 233 -13.18 -26.79 -53.62
N GLU A 234 -14.16 -26.98 -54.51
CA GLU A 234 -14.04 -27.88 -55.66
C GLU A 234 -13.42 -27.18 -56.86
N ASP A 235 -12.24 -27.66 -57.27
CA ASP A 235 -11.59 -27.29 -58.53
C ASP A 235 -10.50 -28.33 -58.90
N GLU A 236 -10.35 -28.71 -60.17
CA GLU A 236 -9.32 -29.68 -60.61
C GLU A 236 -7.92 -29.07 -60.77
N ASN A 237 -7.82 -27.74 -60.79
CA ASN A 237 -6.69 -26.94 -61.22
C ASN A 237 -6.30 -25.85 -60.20
N LEU A 238 -6.80 -25.99 -58.96
CA LEU A 238 -6.66 -25.06 -57.84
C LEU A 238 -5.19 -24.72 -57.55
N LYS A 239 -4.92 -23.42 -57.35
CA LYS A 239 -3.57 -22.88 -57.16
C LYS A 239 -3.41 -22.22 -55.79
N ASP A 240 -4.36 -21.35 -55.42
CA ASP A 240 -4.33 -20.66 -54.13
C ASP A 240 -5.74 -20.47 -53.56
N VAL A 241 -5.87 -20.56 -52.24
CA VAL A 241 -7.06 -20.17 -51.47
C VAL A 241 -6.57 -19.26 -50.36
N ILE A 242 -6.99 -18.00 -50.36
CA ILE A 242 -6.49 -16.97 -49.45
C ILE A 242 -7.64 -16.26 -48.72
N LEU A 243 -7.47 -16.09 -47.42
CA LEU A 243 -8.25 -15.20 -46.58
C LEU A 243 -7.72 -13.77 -46.76
N ILE A 244 -8.59 -12.84 -47.09
CA ILE A 244 -8.30 -11.41 -47.25
C ILE A 244 -9.01 -10.66 -46.12
N VAL A 245 -8.25 -9.99 -45.26
CA VAL A 245 -8.78 -9.21 -44.13
C VAL A 245 -8.23 -7.79 -44.23
N GLY A 246 -9.06 -6.86 -44.70
CA GLY A 246 -8.61 -5.52 -45.11
C GLY A 246 -7.54 -5.61 -46.21
N ASN A 247 -6.29 -5.33 -45.84
CA ASN A 247 -5.12 -5.42 -46.73
C ASN A 247 -4.30 -6.71 -46.56
N GLU A 248 -4.53 -7.48 -45.49
CA GLU A 248 -3.77 -8.70 -45.22
C GLU A 248 -4.25 -9.86 -46.08
N LYS A 249 -3.31 -10.72 -46.49
CA LYS A 249 -3.57 -11.94 -47.28
C LYS A 249 -2.95 -13.13 -46.55
N ILE A 250 -3.79 -14.04 -46.07
CA ILE A 250 -3.40 -15.18 -45.25
C ILE A 250 -3.78 -16.45 -46.02
N PRO A 251 -2.83 -17.33 -46.38
CA PRO A 251 -3.17 -18.57 -47.08
C PRO A 251 -3.96 -19.53 -46.18
N LEU A 252 -4.88 -20.28 -46.78
CA LEU A 252 -5.47 -21.47 -46.17
C LEU A 252 -4.68 -22.70 -46.62
N TYR A 253 -4.47 -23.63 -45.69
CA TYR A 253 -3.75 -24.88 -45.93
C TYR A 253 -4.76 -26.02 -46.11
N SER A 254 -4.54 -26.86 -47.13
CA SER A 254 -5.44 -27.99 -47.43
C SER A 254 -5.12 -29.20 -46.58
N GLU A 255 -6.15 -29.79 -45.98
CA GLU A 255 -6.10 -31.09 -45.30
C GLU A 255 -7.29 -31.93 -45.79
N ASN A 256 -7.01 -33.02 -46.52
CA ASN A 256 -8.02 -33.90 -47.14
C ASN A 256 -9.06 -33.17 -48.04
N GLY A 257 -8.64 -32.10 -48.72
CA GLY A 257 -9.48 -31.29 -49.61
C GLY A 257 -10.12 -30.08 -48.94
N ILE A 258 -10.24 -30.06 -47.61
CA ILE A 258 -10.77 -28.91 -46.87
C ILE A 258 -9.63 -27.93 -46.61
N PHE A 259 -9.79 -26.69 -47.04
CA PHE A 259 -8.83 -25.61 -46.79
C PHE A 259 -9.12 -24.97 -45.44
N SER A 260 -8.11 -24.74 -44.59
CA SER A 260 -8.33 -24.02 -43.34
C SER A 260 -7.16 -23.15 -42.89
N THR A 261 -7.46 -22.16 -42.05
CA THR A 261 -6.47 -21.31 -41.38
C THR A 261 -6.99 -20.86 -40.02
N ILE A 262 -6.10 -20.44 -39.12
CA ILE A 262 -6.46 -19.84 -37.83
C ILE A 262 -6.24 -18.33 -37.93
N PHE A 263 -7.27 -17.56 -37.61
CA PHE A 263 -7.24 -16.10 -37.58
C PHE A 263 -7.52 -15.58 -36.17
N GLU A 264 -6.80 -14.57 -35.72
CA GLU A 264 -6.91 -14.00 -34.37
C GLU A 264 -7.44 -12.56 -34.41
N THR A 265 -8.58 -12.31 -33.75
CA THR A 265 -9.19 -10.98 -33.64
C THR A 265 -9.95 -10.80 -32.32
N LEU A 266 -9.86 -9.59 -31.75
CA LEU A 266 -10.64 -9.14 -30.59
C LEU A 266 -11.71 -8.11 -30.99
N LYS A 267 -12.16 -8.17 -32.25
CA LYS A 267 -13.15 -7.29 -32.87
C LYS A 267 -13.97 -8.03 -33.92
N ASP A 268 -15.20 -7.58 -34.14
CA ASP A 268 -15.94 -7.89 -35.36
C ASP A 268 -15.11 -7.53 -36.59
N ILE A 269 -15.07 -8.42 -37.57
CA ILE A 269 -14.32 -8.18 -38.81
C ILE A 269 -15.01 -8.85 -40.00
N GLU A 270 -15.03 -8.14 -41.12
CA GLU A 270 -15.42 -8.67 -42.42
C GLU A 270 -14.17 -9.22 -43.12
N PHE A 271 -14.32 -10.36 -43.77
CA PHE A 271 -13.25 -11.03 -44.52
C PHE A 271 -13.77 -11.51 -45.86
N ARG A 272 -12.85 -11.76 -46.80
CA ARG A 272 -13.15 -12.42 -48.06
C ARG A 272 -12.26 -13.62 -48.26
N ILE A 273 -12.81 -14.75 -48.68
CA ILE A 273 -12.01 -15.88 -49.15
C ILE A 273 -11.98 -15.78 -50.68
N LEU A 274 -10.78 -15.68 -51.25
CA LEU A 274 -10.55 -15.74 -52.68
C LEU A 274 -9.94 -17.10 -53.01
N ALA A 275 -10.57 -17.86 -53.90
CA ALA A 275 -10.01 -19.08 -54.46
C ALA A 275 -9.61 -18.82 -55.92
N SER A 276 -8.38 -19.16 -56.29
CA SER A 276 -7.83 -18.96 -57.65
C SER A 276 -7.27 -20.27 -58.20
N ASP A 277 -7.51 -20.53 -59.48
CA ASP A 277 -6.93 -21.66 -60.21
C ASP A 277 -5.55 -21.31 -60.82
N LYS A 278 -4.97 -22.24 -61.57
CA LYS A 278 -3.72 -22.04 -62.33
C LYS A 278 -3.87 -21.20 -63.61
N PHE A 279 -5.07 -20.90 -64.08
CA PHE A 279 -5.33 -20.10 -65.28
C PHE A 279 -5.73 -18.64 -64.98
N ASN A 280 -5.82 -18.27 -63.70
CA ASN A 280 -6.27 -16.98 -63.14
C ASN A 280 -7.78 -16.72 -63.24
N MET A 281 -8.59 -17.78 -63.33
CA MET A 281 -9.99 -17.77 -62.92
C MET A 281 -10.06 -17.71 -61.38
N SER A 282 -11.07 -17.04 -60.84
CA SER A 282 -11.27 -16.95 -59.40
C SER A 282 -12.72 -16.79 -58.98
N SER A 283 -13.01 -17.18 -57.74
CA SER A 283 -14.27 -16.88 -57.04
C SER A 283 -13.99 -16.25 -55.68
N GLU A 284 -14.93 -15.44 -55.18
CA GLU A 284 -14.88 -14.89 -53.84
C GLU A 284 -16.11 -15.25 -53.00
N TYR A 285 -15.88 -15.46 -51.70
CA TYR A 285 -16.90 -15.55 -50.67
C TYR A 285 -16.70 -14.42 -49.66
N ASN A 286 -17.76 -13.67 -49.36
CA ASN A 286 -17.75 -12.60 -48.36
C ASN A 286 -18.30 -13.14 -47.03
N GLY A 287 -17.54 -13.01 -45.94
CA GLY A 287 -17.88 -13.53 -44.62
C GLY A 287 -17.60 -12.53 -43.49
N LYS A 288 -18.10 -12.83 -42.29
CA LYS A 288 -17.92 -12.00 -41.09
C LYS A 288 -17.61 -12.87 -39.87
N ILE A 289 -16.68 -12.42 -39.03
CA ILE A 289 -16.50 -12.90 -37.66
C ILE A 289 -17.22 -11.93 -36.72
N GLU A 290 -18.07 -12.44 -35.83
CA GLU A 290 -18.86 -11.64 -34.89
C GLU A 290 -18.29 -11.79 -33.47
N PHE A 291 -17.06 -11.27 -33.23
CA PHE A 291 -16.42 -11.36 -31.92
C PHE A 291 -17.29 -10.77 -30.80
N SER A 292 -18.06 -9.71 -31.08
CA SER A 292 -19.03 -9.09 -30.16
C SER A 292 -20.21 -9.98 -29.74
N LYS A 293 -20.44 -11.07 -30.47
CA LYS A 293 -21.51 -12.06 -30.26
C LYS A 293 -20.94 -13.39 -29.77
N ASP A 294 -19.74 -13.73 -30.18
CA ASP A 294 -19.02 -14.90 -29.67
C ASP A 294 -18.34 -14.65 -28.33
N ASN A 295 -18.02 -13.39 -27.98
CA ASN A 295 -17.35 -12.98 -26.75
C ASN A 295 -17.91 -11.60 -26.26
N PRO A 296 -19.22 -11.48 -26.00
CA PRO A 296 -19.88 -10.21 -25.65
C PRO A 296 -19.29 -9.53 -24.40
N ASN A 297 -18.93 -10.26 -23.35
CA ASN A 297 -18.38 -9.71 -22.12
C ASN A 297 -16.97 -9.13 -22.33
N VAL A 298 -16.04 -9.87 -22.97
CA VAL A 298 -14.71 -9.33 -23.32
C VAL A 298 -14.81 -8.19 -24.33
N TYR A 299 -15.71 -8.26 -25.32
CA TYR A 299 -15.92 -7.18 -26.28
C TYR A 299 -16.40 -5.90 -25.59
N TYR A 300 -17.41 -6.00 -24.71
CA TYR A 300 -17.91 -4.87 -23.93
C TYR A 300 -16.80 -4.25 -23.06
N ALA A 301 -15.99 -5.07 -22.38
CA ALA A 301 -14.88 -4.59 -21.57
C ALA A 301 -13.81 -3.84 -22.39
N LEU A 302 -13.44 -4.37 -23.56
CA LEU A 302 -12.45 -3.75 -24.45
C LEU A 302 -12.95 -2.42 -25.05
N GLN A 303 -14.23 -2.30 -25.40
CA GLN A 303 -14.81 -1.05 -25.90
C GLN A 303 -14.86 0.04 -24.82
N ASN A 304 -15.03 -0.34 -23.55
CA ASN A 304 -15.06 0.58 -22.41
C ASN A 304 -13.68 0.80 -21.74
N GLY A 305 -12.60 0.30 -22.33
CA GLY A 305 -11.23 0.66 -21.93
C GLY A 305 -10.59 -0.21 -20.84
N LEU A 306 -10.91 -1.51 -20.79
CA LEU A 306 -10.07 -2.47 -20.07
C LEU A 306 -8.72 -2.63 -20.79
N ASP A 307 -7.61 -2.70 -20.03
CA ASP A 307 -6.33 -3.13 -20.59
C ASP A 307 -6.42 -4.58 -21.12
N LYS A 308 -5.83 -4.81 -22.29
CA LYS A 308 -5.76 -6.13 -22.94
C LYS A 308 -5.12 -7.19 -22.04
N ILE A 309 -4.25 -6.82 -21.10
CA ILE A 309 -3.64 -7.78 -20.17
C ILE A 309 -4.65 -8.42 -19.21
N TYR A 310 -5.87 -7.89 -19.07
CA TYR A 310 -6.88 -8.38 -18.14
C TYR A 310 -8.06 -9.11 -18.79
N ILE A 311 -8.11 -9.25 -20.12
CA ILE A 311 -9.26 -9.87 -20.82
C ILE A 311 -9.51 -11.33 -20.41
N TYR A 312 -8.49 -12.06 -19.97
CA TYR A 312 -8.63 -13.46 -19.56
C TYR A 312 -9.36 -13.63 -18.21
N LEU A 313 -9.52 -12.58 -17.42
CA LEU A 313 -10.45 -12.57 -16.29
C LEU A 313 -11.91 -12.67 -16.76
N ILE A 314 -12.24 -12.08 -17.91
CA ILE A 314 -13.62 -11.95 -18.37
C ILE A 314 -13.99 -13.07 -19.36
N ALA A 315 -13.01 -13.61 -20.08
CA ALA A 315 -13.19 -14.66 -21.09
C ALA A 315 -13.97 -15.93 -20.66
N PRO A 316 -13.96 -16.38 -19.38
CA PRO A 316 -14.82 -17.50 -18.95
C PRO A 316 -16.32 -17.18 -18.98
N LEU A 317 -16.71 -15.91 -18.77
CA LEU A 317 -18.11 -15.46 -18.84
C LEU A 317 -18.64 -15.55 -20.30
N ASP A 318 -17.74 -15.51 -21.29
CA ASP A 318 -18.08 -15.68 -22.70
C ASP A 318 -18.29 -17.16 -23.11
N ASN A 319 -18.67 -18.04 -22.18
CA ASN A 319 -18.89 -19.47 -22.44
C ASN A 319 -20.28 -19.77 -23.03
N ASP A 320 -21.35 -19.10 -22.56
CA ASP A 320 -22.71 -19.30 -23.09
C ASP A 320 -23.03 -18.39 -24.30
N LYS A 321 -22.17 -17.39 -24.55
CA LYS A 321 -22.26 -16.35 -25.59
C LYS A 321 -23.35 -15.29 -25.35
N TYR A 322 -23.71 -15.06 -24.10
CA TYR A 322 -24.59 -13.99 -23.66
C TYR A 322 -23.82 -12.97 -22.80
N GLN A 323 -24.46 -11.84 -22.49
CA GLN A 323 -24.03 -10.95 -21.40
C GLN A 323 -25.27 -10.69 -20.55
N ASP A 324 -25.27 -11.15 -19.30
CA ASP A 324 -26.35 -10.86 -18.37
C ASP A 324 -26.15 -9.54 -17.59
N SER A 325 -27.10 -9.20 -16.71
CA SER A 325 -27.04 -7.97 -15.92
C SER A 325 -25.95 -7.95 -14.85
N ASN A 326 -25.59 -9.12 -14.32
CA ASN A 326 -24.63 -9.30 -13.23
C ASN A 326 -23.21 -9.33 -13.77
N GLU A 327 -22.98 -10.06 -14.86
CA GLU A 327 -21.71 -10.03 -15.62
C GLU A 327 -21.39 -8.62 -16.09
N LYS A 328 -22.38 -7.93 -16.67
CA LYS A 328 -22.20 -6.53 -17.07
C LYS A 328 -21.88 -5.63 -15.88
N SER A 329 -22.59 -5.78 -14.76
CA SER A 329 -22.36 -5.02 -13.53
C SER A 329 -20.96 -5.30 -12.94
N PHE A 330 -20.50 -6.55 -13.00
CA PHE A 330 -19.15 -6.98 -12.63
C PHE A 330 -18.10 -6.31 -13.52
N VAL A 331 -18.26 -6.34 -14.85
CA VAL A 331 -17.36 -5.66 -15.78
C VAL A 331 -17.36 -4.14 -15.59
N ASP A 332 -18.52 -3.52 -15.39
CA ASP A 332 -18.66 -2.08 -15.08
C ASP A 332 -18.00 -1.70 -13.75
N LYS A 333 -17.87 -2.62 -12.77
CA LYS A 333 -17.07 -2.43 -11.55
C LYS A 333 -15.57 -2.63 -11.83
N LEU A 334 -15.21 -3.73 -12.49
CA LEU A 334 -13.83 -4.09 -12.83
C LEU A 334 -13.11 -2.99 -13.62
N LEU A 335 -13.81 -2.36 -14.57
CA LEU A 335 -13.33 -1.22 -15.36
C LEU A 335 -12.99 0.01 -14.51
N ARG A 336 -13.80 0.31 -13.49
CA ARG A 336 -13.59 1.44 -12.57
C ARG A 336 -12.40 1.23 -11.64
N HIS A 337 -12.18 -0.01 -11.20
CA HIS A 337 -11.15 -0.38 -10.22
C HIS A 337 -9.96 -1.14 -10.84
N GLN A 338 -9.74 -1.02 -12.16
CA GLN A 338 -8.63 -1.70 -12.85
C GLN A 338 -7.23 -1.27 -12.34
N ASN A 339 -7.15 -0.09 -11.71
CA ASN A 339 -5.95 0.45 -11.06
C ASN A 339 -5.42 -0.42 -9.90
N ILE A 340 -6.27 -1.24 -9.27
CA ILE A 340 -5.90 -2.18 -8.19
C ILE A 340 -5.77 -3.65 -8.64
N LEU A 341 -6.01 -3.98 -9.92
CA LEU A 341 -5.74 -5.34 -10.46
C LEU A 341 -4.26 -5.75 -10.44
N LYS A 342 -3.36 -4.81 -10.18
CA LYS A 342 -1.94 -5.04 -9.87
C LYS A 342 -1.67 -5.60 -8.47
N ILE A 343 -2.70 -5.74 -7.62
CA ILE A 343 -2.61 -6.33 -6.27
C ILE A 343 -2.90 -7.84 -6.39
N PRO A 344 -1.92 -8.75 -6.20
CA PRO A 344 -2.07 -10.18 -6.49
C PRO A 344 -3.27 -10.88 -5.83
N THR A 345 -3.60 -10.56 -4.58
CA THR A 345 -4.76 -11.13 -3.88
C THR A 345 -6.08 -10.68 -4.52
N TYR A 346 -6.20 -9.41 -4.90
CA TYR A 346 -7.41 -8.90 -5.57
C TYR A 346 -7.53 -9.43 -7.00
N PHE A 347 -6.41 -9.49 -7.71
CA PHE A 347 -6.33 -10.14 -9.02
C PHE A 347 -6.86 -11.58 -8.96
N LYS A 348 -6.31 -12.40 -8.07
CA LYS A 348 -6.69 -13.81 -7.92
C LYS A 348 -8.12 -13.99 -7.39
N TYR A 349 -8.60 -13.09 -6.54
CA TYR A 349 -9.99 -13.12 -6.08
C TYR A 349 -10.96 -12.84 -7.25
N THR A 350 -10.61 -11.89 -8.12
CA THR A 350 -11.35 -11.59 -9.36
C THR A 350 -11.35 -12.80 -10.30
N GLU A 351 -10.18 -13.40 -10.53
CA GLU A 351 -9.99 -14.63 -11.34
C GLU A 351 -10.86 -15.79 -10.85
N ASN A 352 -10.89 -16.03 -9.54
CA ASN A 352 -11.71 -17.08 -8.93
C ASN A 352 -13.22 -16.86 -9.16
N ILE A 353 -13.73 -15.63 -8.96
CA ILE A 353 -15.16 -15.30 -9.14
C ILE A 353 -15.62 -15.63 -10.55
N THR A 354 -14.80 -15.31 -11.55
CA THR A 354 -15.13 -15.56 -12.95
C THR A 354 -14.93 -17.01 -13.38
N SER A 355 -14.33 -17.88 -12.56
CA SER A 355 -13.69 -19.11 -13.05
C SER A 355 -14.65 -20.23 -13.48
N ASP A 356 -15.92 -20.21 -13.07
CA ASP A 356 -16.93 -21.17 -13.52
C ASP A 356 -17.73 -20.69 -14.75
N GLY A 357 -17.61 -19.41 -15.10
CA GLY A 357 -18.29 -18.77 -16.23
C GLY A 357 -19.64 -18.15 -15.91
N LEU A 358 -19.97 -17.87 -14.64
CA LEU A 358 -21.20 -17.19 -14.21
C LEU A 358 -20.89 -16.09 -13.17
N ILE A 359 -21.86 -15.20 -12.88
CA ILE A 359 -21.78 -14.22 -11.78
C ILE A 359 -23.10 -14.20 -11.00
N THR A 360 -23.14 -14.80 -9.82
CA THR A 360 -24.33 -14.73 -8.94
C THR A 360 -24.47 -13.38 -8.23
N ASP A 361 -25.67 -13.08 -7.71
CA ASP A 361 -25.91 -11.90 -6.88
C ASP A 361 -24.99 -11.88 -5.62
N GLU A 362 -24.78 -13.04 -5.00
CA GLU A 362 -23.92 -13.18 -3.80
C GLU A 362 -22.45 -12.92 -4.11
N GLU A 363 -21.96 -13.34 -5.28
CA GLU A 363 -20.59 -13.06 -5.75
C GLU A 363 -20.44 -11.59 -6.16
N LEU A 364 -21.43 -11.01 -6.82
CA LEU A 364 -21.41 -9.59 -7.21
C LEU A 364 -21.47 -8.64 -6.01
N GLU A 365 -22.15 -9.03 -4.92
CA GLU A 365 -22.15 -8.33 -3.63
C GLU A 365 -20.80 -8.53 -2.90
N SER A 366 -20.27 -9.75 -2.89
CA SER A 366 -19.00 -10.07 -2.22
C SER A 366 -17.80 -9.40 -2.91
N PHE A 367 -17.83 -9.35 -4.24
CA PHE A 367 -16.90 -8.59 -5.06
C PHE A 367 -16.94 -7.10 -4.75
N ASP A 368 -18.12 -6.51 -4.56
CA ASP A 368 -18.27 -5.09 -4.19
C ASP A 368 -17.57 -4.76 -2.85
N LYS A 369 -17.87 -5.58 -1.83
CA LYS A 369 -17.31 -5.46 -0.48
C LYS A 369 -15.79 -5.58 -0.49
N PHE A 370 -15.26 -6.59 -1.18
CA PHE A 370 -13.82 -6.81 -1.24
C PHE A 370 -13.10 -5.77 -2.12
N THR A 371 -13.65 -5.41 -3.27
CA THR A 371 -13.13 -4.33 -4.14
C THR A 371 -12.99 -3.03 -3.34
N LYS A 372 -14.04 -2.64 -2.60
CA LYS A 372 -14.03 -1.47 -1.74
C LYS A 372 -12.93 -1.55 -0.68
N LEU A 373 -12.77 -2.68 0.00
CA LEU A 373 -11.70 -2.86 1.00
C LEU A 373 -10.31 -2.68 0.37
N VAL A 374 -10.05 -3.30 -0.79
CA VAL A 374 -8.75 -3.21 -1.47
C VAL A 374 -8.47 -1.78 -1.94
N GLU A 375 -9.48 -1.06 -2.44
CA GLU A 375 -9.36 0.34 -2.84
C GLU A 375 -9.13 1.26 -1.63
N GLU A 376 -9.88 1.11 -0.54
CA GLU A 376 -9.69 1.90 0.67
C GLU A 376 -8.30 1.61 1.30
N LEU A 377 -7.84 0.35 1.33
CA LEU A 377 -6.47 0.00 1.73
C LEU A 377 -5.41 0.62 0.82
N TYR A 378 -5.57 0.53 -0.50
CA TYR A 378 -4.62 1.07 -1.48
C TYR A 378 -4.45 2.58 -1.32
N ASN A 379 -5.56 3.31 -1.20
CA ASN A 379 -5.57 4.76 -0.99
C ASN A 379 -5.01 5.14 0.39
N PHE A 380 -5.39 4.43 1.45
CA PHE A 380 -4.94 4.68 2.81
C PHE A 380 -3.43 4.46 2.98
N ILE A 381 -2.92 3.29 2.60
CA ILE A 381 -1.50 2.94 2.73
C ILE A 381 -0.65 3.85 1.82
N GLY A 382 -1.18 4.26 0.67
CA GLY A 382 -0.56 5.25 -0.22
C GLY A 382 -0.44 6.66 0.41
N GLN A 383 -1.36 7.06 1.29
CA GLN A 383 -1.31 8.34 2.01
C GLN A 383 -0.40 8.29 3.24
N VAL A 384 -0.37 7.17 3.97
CA VAL A 384 0.50 6.98 5.15
C VAL A 384 1.98 6.86 4.75
N GLY A 385 2.24 6.23 3.60
CA GLY A 385 3.58 5.94 3.12
C GLY A 385 4.10 4.58 3.61
N THR A 386 4.81 3.88 2.73
CA THR A 386 5.33 2.52 2.93
C THR A 386 6.49 2.27 1.97
N LEU A 387 7.40 1.35 2.32
CA LEU A 387 8.54 0.99 1.45
C LEU A 387 8.09 0.21 0.20
N ASN A 388 6.95 -0.49 0.24
CA ASN A 388 6.42 -1.22 -0.92
C ASN A 388 4.88 -1.27 -0.91
N LEU A 389 4.24 -0.24 -1.49
CA LEU A 389 2.78 -0.11 -1.56
C LEU A 389 2.07 -1.36 -2.08
N ILE A 390 2.57 -1.98 -3.14
CA ILE A 390 1.92 -3.15 -3.75
C ILE A 390 1.96 -4.34 -2.79
N LYS A 391 3.12 -4.63 -2.19
CA LYS A 391 3.30 -5.75 -1.25
C LYS A 391 2.52 -5.53 0.05
N THR A 392 2.51 -4.29 0.57
CA THR A 392 1.81 -3.95 1.81
C THR A 392 0.29 -4.01 1.64
N VAL A 393 -0.23 -3.51 0.51
CA VAL A 393 -1.67 -3.60 0.16
C VAL A 393 -2.07 -5.05 -0.13
N ASP A 394 -1.26 -5.83 -0.83
CA ASP A 394 -1.53 -7.25 -1.10
C ASP A 394 -1.65 -8.07 0.19
N TYR A 395 -0.66 -7.95 1.08
CA TYR A 395 -0.68 -8.59 2.39
C TYR A 395 -1.89 -8.16 3.24
N SER A 396 -2.19 -6.86 3.26
CA SER A 396 -3.37 -6.31 3.95
C SER A 396 -4.68 -6.84 3.38
N SER A 397 -4.79 -6.94 2.06
CA SER A 397 -5.95 -7.50 1.34
C SER A 397 -6.11 -8.99 1.66
N ASN A 398 -5.01 -9.73 1.76
CA ASN A 398 -4.99 -11.14 2.13
C ASN A 398 -5.48 -11.38 3.56
N LEU A 399 -5.05 -10.54 4.51
CA LEU A 399 -5.59 -10.55 5.88
C LEU A 399 -7.09 -10.25 5.89
N GLY A 400 -7.53 -9.21 5.17
CA GLY A 400 -8.94 -8.83 5.10
C GLY A 400 -9.84 -9.92 4.53
N LEU A 401 -9.39 -10.60 3.47
CA LEU A 401 -10.10 -11.74 2.87
C LEU A 401 -10.18 -12.93 3.83
N LYS A 402 -9.07 -13.28 4.51
CA LYS A 402 -9.05 -14.32 5.55
C LYS A 402 -10.02 -14.05 6.70
N MET A 403 -10.35 -12.78 6.97
CA MET A 403 -11.26 -12.36 8.05
C MET A 403 -12.74 -12.31 7.64
N GLY A 404 -13.05 -12.47 6.35
CA GLY A 404 -14.43 -12.45 5.85
C GLY A 404 -14.95 -11.07 5.43
N PHE A 405 -14.06 -10.09 5.13
CA PHE A 405 -14.47 -8.78 4.61
C PHE A 405 -14.77 -8.77 3.09
N ASP A 406 -14.89 -9.96 2.50
CA ASP A 406 -15.71 -10.22 1.31
C ASP A 406 -17.21 -10.28 1.67
N LYS A 407 -17.58 -10.69 2.88
CA LYS A 407 -18.99 -10.89 3.29
C LYS A 407 -19.55 -9.77 4.16
N GLU A 408 -18.71 -9.15 4.98
CA GLU A 408 -19.03 -7.96 5.79
C GLU A 408 -18.29 -6.73 5.24
N ILE A 409 -18.94 -5.56 5.21
CA ILE A 409 -18.27 -4.30 4.85
C ILE A 409 -17.27 -3.92 5.95
N ALA A 410 -15.99 -3.79 5.58
CA ALA A 410 -14.99 -3.22 6.47
C ALA A 410 -15.33 -1.75 6.79
N LYS A 411 -15.44 -1.38 8.07
CA LYS A 411 -15.48 0.03 8.49
C LYS A 411 -14.09 0.65 8.38
N TRP A 412 -14.04 1.98 8.25
CA TRP A 412 -12.79 2.73 8.10
C TRP A 412 -11.77 2.48 9.22
N ALA A 413 -12.23 2.28 10.46
CA ALA A 413 -11.36 1.87 11.57
C ALA A 413 -10.69 0.50 11.34
N THR A 414 -11.42 -0.45 10.73
CA THR A 414 -10.92 -1.77 10.36
C THR A 414 -9.93 -1.69 9.20
N VAL A 415 -10.18 -0.84 8.20
CA VAL A 415 -9.22 -0.55 7.13
C VAL A 415 -7.91 0.02 7.69
N LYS A 416 -7.99 0.98 8.62
CA LYS A 416 -6.81 1.51 9.34
C LYS A 416 -6.04 0.39 10.06
N ALA A 417 -6.72 -0.44 10.84
CA ALA A 417 -6.07 -1.53 11.60
C ALA A 417 -5.37 -2.52 10.67
N ILE A 418 -6.04 -2.99 9.61
CA ILE A 418 -5.47 -3.92 8.63
C ILE A 418 -4.28 -3.28 7.90
N GLY A 419 -4.40 -2.01 7.49
CA GLY A 419 -3.33 -1.30 6.77
C GLY A 419 -2.10 -1.00 7.63
N TYR A 420 -2.29 -0.51 8.86
CA TYR A 420 -1.18 -0.27 9.80
C TYR A 420 -0.51 -1.58 10.23
N TYR A 421 -1.27 -2.65 10.49
CA TYR A 421 -0.72 -3.98 10.76
C TYR A 421 0.03 -4.54 9.53
N GLY A 422 -0.44 -4.23 8.32
CA GLY A 422 0.28 -4.49 7.08
C GLY A 422 1.65 -3.83 7.03
N ILE A 423 1.73 -2.53 7.33
CA ILE A 423 3.00 -1.78 7.43
C ILE A 423 3.91 -2.40 8.51
N ALA A 424 3.34 -2.79 9.65
CA ALA A 424 4.07 -3.42 10.75
C ALA A 424 4.77 -4.73 10.36
N VAL A 425 4.10 -5.60 9.61
CA VAL A 425 4.66 -6.88 9.17
C VAL A 425 5.55 -6.72 7.94
N VAL A 426 5.12 -5.94 6.94
CA VAL A 426 5.79 -5.86 5.62
C VAL A 426 7.02 -4.94 5.63
N ASP A 427 6.94 -3.77 6.28
CA ASP A 427 8.03 -2.78 6.30
C ASP A 427 8.87 -2.83 7.59
N LYS A 428 8.24 -3.04 8.75
CA LYS A 428 8.96 -3.10 10.05
C LYS A 428 9.45 -4.51 10.41
N GLY A 429 9.00 -5.55 9.68
CA GLY A 429 9.42 -6.93 9.88
C GLY A 429 8.94 -7.58 11.19
N LEU A 430 7.85 -7.08 11.78
CA LEU A 430 7.23 -7.70 12.95
C LEU A 430 6.49 -9.00 12.56
N PRO A 431 6.40 -10.00 13.44
CA PRO A 431 5.78 -11.29 13.09
C PRO A 431 4.26 -11.20 13.02
N GLU A 432 3.65 -11.82 12.00
CA GLU A 432 2.19 -12.02 11.91
C GLU A 432 1.71 -12.94 13.04
N ASN A 433 0.60 -12.57 13.67
CA ASN A 433 -0.24 -13.47 14.45
C ASN A 433 -1.71 -13.17 14.11
N PHE A 434 -2.33 -14.07 13.34
CA PHE A 434 -3.69 -13.87 12.82
C PHE A 434 -4.73 -13.65 13.93
N ASP A 435 -4.64 -14.38 15.04
CA ASP A 435 -5.59 -14.26 16.16
C ASP A 435 -5.51 -12.90 16.85
N GLU A 436 -4.32 -12.27 16.90
CA GLU A 436 -4.13 -10.94 17.49
C GLU A 436 -4.82 -9.86 16.63
N ILE A 437 -4.56 -9.86 15.32
CA ILE A 437 -5.16 -8.88 14.42
C ILE A 437 -6.66 -9.14 14.17
N TYR A 438 -7.11 -10.41 14.17
CA TYR A 438 -8.54 -10.76 14.06
C TYR A 438 -9.37 -10.32 15.27
N LEU A 439 -8.78 -10.33 16.48
CA LEU A 439 -9.41 -9.75 17.67
C LEU A 439 -9.51 -8.22 17.56
N LEU A 440 -8.46 -7.56 17.04
CA LEU A 440 -8.46 -6.12 16.81
C LEU A 440 -9.48 -5.71 15.73
N THR A 441 -9.59 -6.42 14.61
CA THR A 441 -10.55 -6.07 13.54
C THR A 441 -12.00 -6.24 13.98
N LYS A 442 -12.31 -7.23 14.82
CA LYS A 442 -13.62 -7.34 15.49
C LYS A 442 -13.91 -6.13 16.39
N ALA A 443 -12.90 -5.62 17.08
CA ALA A 443 -13.05 -4.46 17.94
C ALA A 443 -13.23 -3.16 17.14
N THR A 444 -12.53 -2.99 16.01
CA THR A 444 -12.70 -1.82 15.13
C THR A 444 -14.02 -1.82 14.36
N GLN A 445 -14.71 -2.96 14.23
CA GLN A 445 -16.09 -3.00 13.71
C GLN A 445 -17.15 -2.47 14.69
N ILE A 446 -16.82 -2.25 15.97
CA ILE A 446 -17.79 -1.72 16.95
C ILE A 446 -17.98 -0.21 16.72
N ASP A 447 -19.22 0.20 16.42
CA ASP A 447 -19.55 1.61 16.16
C ASP A 447 -19.19 2.53 17.33
N LYS A 448 -18.86 3.79 17.02
CA LYS A 448 -18.43 4.87 17.94
C LYS A 448 -17.08 4.62 18.64
N TYR A 449 -16.76 3.38 19.02
CA TYR A 449 -15.55 3.05 19.79
C TYR A 449 -14.41 2.52 18.93
N GLY A 450 -14.68 1.86 17.81
CA GLY A 450 -13.67 1.23 16.95
C GLY A 450 -12.59 2.19 16.44
N ASP A 451 -12.97 3.42 16.03
CA ASP A 451 -12.02 4.46 15.64
C ASP A 451 -11.05 4.86 16.77
N LYS A 452 -11.46 4.74 18.05
CA LYS A 452 -10.61 5.10 19.20
C LYS A 452 -9.45 4.10 19.42
N LEU A 453 -9.49 2.91 18.83
CA LEU A 453 -8.35 1.97 18.82
C LEU A 453 -7.26 2.39 17.83
N VAL A 454 -7.63 3.10 16.77
CA VAL A 454 -6.76 3.42 15.62
C VAL A 454 -6.56 4.94 15.44
N ASP A 455 -6.80 5.71 16.50
CA ASP A 455 -6.43 7.12 16.56
C ASP A 455 -4.94 7.27 16.91
N PHE A 456 -4.11 7.31 15.86
CA PHE A 456 -2.68 7.63 15.95
C PHE A 456 -2.40 9.09 15.57
N SER A 457 -3.35 10.00 15.83
CA SER A 457 -3.13 11.44 15.63
C SER A 457 -1.97 11.98 16.49
N PRO A 458 -1.18 12.96 16.00
CA PRO A 458 -0.06 13.51 16.76
C PRO A 458 -0.51 14.19 18.06
N ILE A 459 0.23 13.97 19.14
CA ILE A 459 0.00 14.61 20.44
C ILE A 459 0.86 15.88 20.49
N VAL A 460 0.22 17.05 20.54
CA VAL A 460 0.86 18.36 20.37
C VAL A 460 1.01 19.06 21.72
N PHE A 461 2.25 19.29 22.14
CA PHE A 461 2.62 19.99 23.38
C PHE A 461 3.07 21.41 23.06
N TYR A 462 2.14 22.36 23.26
CA TYR A 462 2.40 23.78 22.98
C TYR A 462 3.44 24.38 23.93
N SER A 463 4.38 25.15 23.37
CA SER A 463 5.45 25.84 24.10
C SER A 463 5.32 27.36 23.93
N VAL A 464 5.48 28.13 25.01
CA VAL A 464 5.28 29.60 24.98
C VAL A 464 6.35 30.38 24.20
N ASP A 465 7.44 29.72 23.80
CA ASP A 465 8.45 30.26 22.88
C ASP A 465 8.24 29.86 21.42
N GLY A 466 7.13 29.17 21.10
CA GLY A 466 6.75 28.75 19.75
C GLY A 466 7.28 27.38 19.32
N GLU A 467 8.30 26.86 20.00
CA GLU A 467 8.95 25.57 19.71
C GLU A 467 8.13 24.40 20.26
N ASN A 468 6.95 24.17 19.68
CA ASN A 468 6.04 23.10 20.08
C ASN A 468 6.68 21.71 19.92
N PHE A 469 6.56 20.86 20.94
CA PHE A 469 6.93 19.45 20.81
C PHE A 469 5.75 18.65 20.28
N VAL A 470 5.96 17.83 19.25
CA VAL A 470 4.93 16.96 18.66
C VAL A 470 5.39 15.52 18.76
N LEU A 471 4.63 14.70 19.49
CA LEU A 471 4.79 13.25 19.52
C LEU A 471 3.96 12.68 18.37
N ILE A 472 4.62 12.09 17.37
CA ILE A 472 3.99 11.37 16.26
C ILE A 472 4.07 9.88 16.59
N PRO A 473 2.94 9.18 16.84
CA PRO A 473 2.95 7.76 17.18
C PRO A 473 3.35 6.87 15.98
N ASP A 474 4.08 5.77 16.19
CA ASP A 474 4.37 4.79 15.12
C ASP A 474 3.18 3.85 14.95
N ALA A 475 2.17 4.34 14.24
CA ALA A 475 0.90 3.67 14.04
C ALA A 475 1.03 2.20 13.58
N GLY A 476 2.08 1.84 12.83
CA GLY A 476 2.36 0.46 12.45
C GLY A 476 2.76 -0.39 13.64
N ILE A 477 3.86 -0.03 14.32
CA ILE A 477 4.36 -0.75 15.49
C ILE A 477 3.30 -0.80 16.60
N GLU A 478 2.60 0.31 16.83
CA GLU A 478 1.60 0.46 17.88
C GLU A 478 0.30 -0.29 17.57
N THR A 479 -0.14 -0.37 16.30
CA THR A 479 -1.27 -1.25 15.92
C THR A 479 -0.94 -2.72 16.18
N TRP A 480 0.29 -3.15 15.85
CA TRP A 480 0.76 -4.51 16.16
C TRP A 480 0.82 -4.76 17.67
N MET A 481 1.33 -3.80 18.45
CA MET A 481 1.35 -3.88 19.91
C MET A 481 -0.07 -3.89 20.51
N LEU A 482 -1.02 -3.12 19.96
CA LEU A 482 -2.39 -3.06 20.43
C LEU A 482 -3.13 -4.38 20.18
N ALA A 483 -3.01 -4.95 18.97
CA ALA A 483 -3.54 -6.27 18.64
C ALA A 483 -3.06 -7.34 19.63
N LYS A 484 -1.75 -7.38 19.88
CA LYS A 484 -1.14 -8.30 20.84
C LYS A 484 -1.58 -8.08 22.29
N HIS A 485 -1.66 -6.83 22.72
CA HIS A 485 -2.13 -6.47 24.07
C HIS A 485 -3.59 -6.89 24.28
N MET A 486 -4.47 -6.66 23.30
CA MET A 486 -5.87 -7.11 23.36
C MET A 486 -5.96 -8.65 23.44
N LYS A 487 -5.14 -9.38 22.69
CA LYS A 487 -5.09 -10.85 22.77
C LYS A 487 -4.62 -11.34 24.13
N LEU A 488 -3.56 -10.76 24.70
CA LEU A 488 -3.06 -11.09 26.04
C LEU A 488 -4.09 -10.76 27.14
N ILE A 489 -4.89 -9.71 26.97
CA ILE A 489 -6.02 -9.40 27.86
C ILE A 489 -7.12 -10.47 27.74
N SER A 490 -7.51 -10.84 26.52
CA SER A 490 -8.49 -11.91 26.27
C SER A 490 -8.02 -13.26 26.85
N ASP A 491 -6.76 -13.61 26.66
CA ASP A 491 -6.15 -14.85 27.16
C ASP A 491 -5.99 -14.85 28.69
N SER A 492 -5.98 -13.68 29.34
CA SER A 492 -6.07 -13.54 30.80
C SER A 492 -7.49 -13.74 31.35
N GLY A 493 -8.48 -13.97 30.49
CA GLY A 493 -9.88 -14.24 30.84
C GLY A 493 -10.81 -13.02 30.84
N PHE A 494 -10.35 -11.86 30.34
CA PHE A 494 -11.18 -10.64 30.24
C PHE A 494 -11.62 -10.40 28.79
N ASP A 495 -12.91 -10.59 28.50
CA ASP A 495 -13.49 -10.36 27.19
C ASP A 495 -13.62 -8.85 26.89
N ILE A 496 -12.55 -8.29 26.32
CA ILE A 496 -12.44 -6.87 25.99
C ILE A 496 -13.45 -6.41 24.94
N LEU A 497 -14.01 -7.30 24.11
CA LEU A 497 -15.05 -6.92 23.12
C LEU A 497 -16.38 -6.56 23.78
N LYS A 498 -16.63 -7.02 25.00
CA LYS A 498 -17.80 -6.60 25.81
C LYS A 498 -17.62 -5.24 26.50
N HIS A 499 -16.42 -4.66 26.42
CA HIS A 499 -16.06 -3.40 27.10
C HIS A 499 -15.45 -2.36 26.14
N PRO A 500 -16.15 -2.00 25.04
CA PRO A 500 -15.63 -1.08 24.04
C PRO A 500 -15.41 0.34 24.57
N GLU A 501 -16.03 0.71 25.70
CA GLU A 501 -15.76 1.96 26.39
C GLU A 501 -14.29 2.09 26.84
N MET A 502 -13.56 0.98 27.01
CA MET A 502 -12.15 0.97 27.43
C MET A 502 -11.16 1.26 26.28
N PHE A 503 -11.61 1.32 25.03
CA PHE A 503 -10.73 1.33 23.85
C PHE A 503 -9.78 2.54 23.76
N GLU A 504 -10.23 3.75 24.12
CA GLU A 504 -9.37 4.95 24.16
C GLU A 504 -8.23 4.81 25.17
N GLY A 505 -8.52 4.23 26.34
CA GLY A 505 -7.53 3.94 27.38
C GLY A 505 -6.52 2.88 26.96
N LEU A 506 -6.93 1.88 26.18
CA LEU A 506 -6.04 0.86 25.63
C LEU A 506 -5.09 1.43 24.56
N ASN A 507 -5.62 2.22 23.61
CA ASN A 507 -4.80 2.92 22.62
C ASN A 507 -3.80 3.87 23.31
N GLY A 508 -4.30 4.75 24.19
CA GLY A 508 -3.45 5.69 24.95
C GLY A 508 -2.39 5.01 25.81
N LYS A 509 -2.70 3.85 26.42
CA LYS A 509 -1.70 3.03 27.14
C LYS A 509 -0.62 2.50 26.19
N ILE A 510 -0.98 2.02 25.01
CA ILE A 510 0.00 1.46 24.06
C ILE A 510 0.89 2.56 23.48
N ILE A 511 0.35 3.73 23.10
CA ILE A 511 1.16 4.90 22.70
C ILE A 511 2.13 5.30 23.83
N ALA A 512 1.64 5.36 25.07
CA ALA A 512 2.48 5.73 26.22
C ALA A 512 3.57 4.70 26.52
N ASN A 513 3.25 3.41 26.44
CA ASN A 513 4.20 2.32 26.62
C ASN A 513 5.23 2.30 25.48
N ALA A 514 4.82 2.47 24.22
CA ALA A 514 5.72 2.54 23.07
C ALA A 514 6.71 3.72 23.21
N TYR A 515 6.21 4.95 23.40
CA TYR A 515 7.05 6.14 23.53
C TYR A 515 8.03 6.06 24.71
N SER A 516 7.56 5.61 25.90
CA SER A 516 8.44 5.53 27.09
C SER A 516 9.45 4.37 27.03
N ILE A 517 9.12 3.28 26.32
CA ILE A 517 10.04 2.16 26.12
C ILE A 517 11.04 2.47 25.00
N PHE A 518 10.59 2.79 23.78
CA PHE A 518 11.40 2.79 22.57
C PHE A 518 11.90 4.18 22.12
N ASP A 519 11.02 5.18 22.08
CA ASP A 519 11.20 6.39 21.25
C ASP A 519 11.70 7.62 22.01
N ALA A 520 11.38 7.75 23.29
CA ALA A 520 11.87 8.84 24.13
C ALA A 520 13.40 8.83 24.16
N ASN A 521 14.04 9.97 23.84
CA ASN A 521 15.49 10.04 23.61
C ASN A 521 16.32 9.57 24.82
N TYR A 522 15.80 9.74 26.03
CA TYR A 522 16.37 9.25 27.29
C TYR A 522 15.42 8.26 28.00
N GLY A 523 14.62 7.50 27.24
CA GLY A 523 13.67 6.48 27.73
C GLY A 523 14.32 5.16 28.17
N ILE A 524 13.53 4.10 28.29
CA ILE A 524 14.03 2.79 28.78
C ILE A 524 15.06 2.18 27.81
N ASN A 525 14.79 2.16 26.51
CA ASN A 525 15.69 1.63 25.48
C ASN A 525 17.05 2.35 25.44
N TYR A 526 17.09 3.68 25.68
CA TYR A 526 18.35 4.41 25.83
C TYR A 526 19.19 3.91 27.02
N ILE A 527 18.54 3.65 28.15
CA ILE A 527 19.19 3.14 29.37
C ILE A 527 19.67 1.70 29.19
N GLU A 528 18.87 0.83 28.56
CA GLU A 528 19.25 -0.54 28.21
C GLU A 528 20.45 -0.58 27.24
N GLN A 529 20.51 0.31 26.26
CA GLN A 529 21.65 0.43 25.35
C GLN A 529 22.90 0.94 26.08
N THR A 530 22.75 1.93 26.97
CA THR A 530 23.86 2.58 27.67
C THR A 530 24.47 1.71 28.76
N LEU A 531 23.65 1.03 29.56
CA LEU A 531 24.10 0.24 30.71
C LEU A 531 24.25 -1.25 30.37
N ASN A 532 23.25 -1.84 29.69
CA ASN A 532 23.16 -3.28 29.45
C ASN A 532 23.61 -3.68 28.03
N ARG A 533 23.94 -2.71 27.17
CA ARG A 533 24.34 -2.89 25.75
C ARG A 533 23.28 -3.62 24.91
N ARG A 534 22.00 -3.46 25.26
CA ARG A 534 20.85 -4.08 24.59
C ARG A 534 19.92 -3.02 24.01
N THR A 535 19.59 -3.15 22.73
CA THR A 535 18.42 -2.47 22.14
C THR A 535 17.18 -3.31 22.41
N LEU A 536 16.15 -2.72 23.02
CA LEU A 536 14.85 -3.38 23.20
C LEU A 536 14.08 -3.45 21.88
N LYS A 537 13.26 -4.49 21.70
CA LYS A 537 12.35 -4.64 20.56
C LYS A 537 10.91 -4.89 21.00
N PRO A 538 9.89 -4.50 20.20
CA PRO A 538 8.49 -4.87 20.44
C PRO A 538 8.24 -6.38 20.55
N THR A 539 9.14 -7.21 20.03
CA THR A 539 9.05 -8.68 20.12
C THR A 539 9.49 -9.26 21.47
N ASP A 540 10.22 -8.51 22.30
CA ASP A 540 10.93 -9.05 23.46
C ASP A 540 9.97 -9.46 24.60
N LYS A 541 10.21 -10.60 25.25
CA LYS A 541 9.29 -11.15 26.27
C LYS A 541 9.13 -10.22 27.47
N ASP A 542 10.22 -9.64 27.96
CA ASP A 542 10.23 -8.79 29.15
C ASP A 542 9.57 -7.42 28.93
N VAL A 543 9.54 -6.93 27.70
CA VAL A 543 8.67 -5.81 27.28
C VAL A 543 7.20 -6.18 27.51
N TRP A 544 6.77 -7.37 27.08
CA TRP A 544 5.40 -7.83 27.29
C TRP A 544 5.06 -8.12 28.76
N ASP A 545 6.01 -8.67 29.52
CA ASP A 545 5.86 -8.84 30.97
C ASP A 545 5.67 -7.50 31.69
N LEU A 546 6.35 -6.43 31.23
CA LEU A 546 6.19 -5.07 31.78
C LEU A 546 4.85 -4.42 31.37
N ILE A 547 4.47 -4.53 30.10
CA ILE A 547 3.21 -3.99 29.56
C ILE A 547 2.00 -4.64 30.25
N MET A 548 2.04 -5.96 30.46
CA MET A 548 0.98 -6.69 31.16
C MET A 548 1.01 -6.49 32.68
N LEU A 549 2.18 -6.27 33.28
CA LEU A 549 2.27 -5.85 34.68
C LEU A 549 1.54 -4.51 34.90
N GLN A 550 1.79 -3.50 34.05
CA GLN A 550 1.08 -2.22 34.15
C GLN A 550 -0.43 -2.41 33.92
N TRP A 551 -0.85 -3.23 32.95
CA TRP A 551 -2.26 -3.55 32.77
C TRP A 551 -2.88 -4.13 34.05
N ASN A 552 -2.34 -5.23 34.58
CA ASN A 552 -2.90 -5.94 35.74
C ASN A 552 -3.03 -5.06 36.99
N LEU A 553 -2.07 -4.16 37.21
CA LEU A 553 -2.09 -3.24 38.37
C LEU A 553 -3.13 -2.13 38.21
N TYR A 554 -3.35 -1.61 37.00
CA TYR A 554 -4.28 -0.50 36.78
C TYR A 554 -5.72 -1.03 36.57
N SER A 555 -5.89 -2.12 35.82
CA SER A 555 -7.18 -2.74 35.53
C SER A 555 -7.86 -3.29 36.79
N ASN A 556 -7.11 -3.70 37.82
CA ASN A 556 -7.69 -4.13 39.11
C ASN A 556 -8.42 -3.00 39.89
N LYS A 557 -8.32 -1.73 39.46
CA LYS A 557 -9.14 -0.60 39.93
C LYS A 557 -10.26 -0.19 38.96
N ALA A 558 -10.31 -0.72 37.74
CA ALA A 558 -11.40 -0.46 36.80
C ALA A 558 -12.70 -1.17 37.24
N PRO A 559 -13.88 -0.53 37.16
CA PRO A 559 -15.16 -1.15 37.53
C PRO A 559 -15.45 -2.46 36.79
N GLN A 560 -15.08 -2.55 35.51
CA GLN A 560 -15.27 -3.72 34.65
C GLN A 560 -14.56 -4.98 35.18
N LEU A 561 -13.46 -4.83 35.93
CA LEU A 561 -12.73 -5.94 36.56
C LEU A 561 -13.00 -6.01 38.08
N GLY A 562 -14.17 -5.56 38.53
CA GLY A 562 -14.57 -5.57 39.94
C GLY A 562 -13.89 -4.48 40.81
N GLY A 563 -13.03 -3.66 40.22
CA GLY A 563 -12.28 -2.60 40.90
C GLY A 563 -13.10 -1.38 41.32
N GLY A 564 -14.42 -1.36 41.11
CA GLY A 564 -15.28 -0.19 41.34
C GLY A 564 -15.24 0.37 42.77
N ASN A 565 -15.13 -0.51 43.77
CA ASN A 565 -15.06 -0.14 45.19
C ASN A 565 -13.64 0.23 45.67
N LYS A 566 -12.63 0.20 44.77
CA LYS A 566 -11.25 0.58 45.10
C LYS A 566 -11.12 2.10 45.21
N LEU A 567 -10.27 2.55 46.14
CA LEU A 567 -9.92 3.96 46.35
C LEU A 567 -9.11 4.47 45.14
N TYR A 568 -9.78 5.08 44.18
CA TYR A 568 -9.17 5.46 42.90
C TYR A 568 -9.84 6.73 42.36
N ASN A 569 -9.09 7.53 41.61
CA ASN A 569 -9.60 8.70 40.91
C ASN A 569 -10.63 8.31 39.85
N ARG A 570 -11.92 8.59 40.12
CA ARG A 570 -13.02 8.37 39.15
C ARG A 570 -13.25 9.59 38.25
N ASP A 571 -12.55 10.69 38.50
CA ASP A 571 -12.54 11.89 37.66
C ASP A 571 -11.38 11.87 36.63
N PHE A 572 -10.68 10.74 36.48
CA PHE A 572 -9.91 10.38 35.28
C PHE A 572 -10.21 8.92 34.85
N PRO A 573 -11.41 8.65 34.31
CA PRO A 573 -11.88 7.30 34.03
C PRO A 573 -11.33 6.78 32.69
N TRP A 574 -10.03 6.47 32.63
CA TRP A 574 -9.38 5.92 31.43
C TRP A 574 -10.03 4.62 30.89
N TYR A 575 -10.75 3.91 31.76
CA TYR A 575 -11.51 2.70 31.47
C TYR A 575 -12.93 2.98 30.93
N ASP A 576 -13.31 4.23 30.69
CA ASP A 576 -14.65 4.62 30.24
C ASP A 576 -14.57 5.91 29.41
N SER A 577 -14.37 5.75 28.11
CA SER A 577 -14.08 6.86 27.20
C SER A 577 -15.24 7.86 27.07
N ASP A 578 -16.49 7.46 27.33
CA ASP A 578 -17.64 8.38 27.38
C ASP A 578 -17.55 9.33 28.58
N LYS A 579 -17.19 8.79 29.76
CA LYS A 579 -16.96 9.62 30.95
C LYS A 579 -15.67 10.43 30.83
N LEU A 580 -14.67 9.94 30.09
CA LEU A 580 -13.43 10.67 29.83
C LEU A 580 -13.67 11.86 28.89
N ASP A 581 -14.37 11.66 27.77
CA ASP A 581 -14.81 12.71 26.83
C ASP A 581 -15.60 13.81 27.55
N ALA A 582 -16.48 13.43 28.49
CA ALA A 582 -17.32 14.38 29.25
C ALA A 582 -16.55 15.22 30.29
N LEU A 583 -15.43 14.71 30.82
CA LEU A 583 -14.61 15.37 31.84
C LEU A 583 -13.41 16.16 31.28
N TYR A 584 -13.02 15.85 30.04
CA TYR A 584 -11.88 16.40 29.31
C TYR A 584 -12.26 16.53 27.84
N GLN A 585 -12.83 17.66 27.44
CA GLN A 585 -13.52 17.78 26.14
C GLN A 585 -12.54 17.87 24.96
N ASP A 586 -11.38 18.49 25.15
CA ASP A 586 -10.31 18.53 24.14
C ASP A 586 -9.58 17.17 24.03
N ALA A 587 -9.59 16.61 22.82
CA ALA A 587 -8.98 15.31 22.53
C ALA A 587 -7.44 15.33 22.68
N ASN A 588 -6.77 16.44 22.35
CA ASN A 588 -5.33 16.54 22.54
C ASN A 588 -4.98 16.52 24.04
N THR A 589 -5.73 17.25 24.86
CA THR A 589 -5.62 17.25 26.33
C THR A 589 -5.89 15.85 26.92
N ARG A 590 -6.87 15.09 26.40
CA ARG A 590 -7.05 13.66 26.79
C ARG A 590 -5.84 12.80 26.44
N ARG A 591 -5.34 12.88 25.21
CA ARG A 591 -4.17 12.10 24.74
C ARG A 591 -2.91 12.43 25.56
N GLN A 592 -2.70 13.70 25.93
CA GLN A 592 -1.64 14.14 26.84
C GLN A 592 -1.79 13.55 28.25
N ALA A 593 -3.00 13.54 28.82
CA ALA A 593 -3.24 12.99 30.15
C ALA A 593 -3.15 11.44 30.16
N LEU A 594 -3.63 10.76 29.13
CA LEU A 594 -3.44 9.30 28.97
C LEU A 594 -1.95 8.94 28.87
N LEU A 595 -1.17 9.72 28.12
CA LEU A 595 0.29 9.59 28.10
C LEU A 595 0.89 9.70 29.51
N PHE A 596 0.52 10.73 30.29
CA PHE A 596 1.08 10.95 31.63
C PHE A 596 0.67 9.88 32.66
N LEU A 597 -0.52 9.28 32.53
CA LEU A 597 -0.93 8.16 33.39
C LEU A 597 -0.11 6.90 33.10
N PHE A 598 0.05 6.55 31.82
CA PHE A 598 0.64 5.28 31.41
C PHE A 598 2.14 5.35 31.09
N TYR A 599 2.79 6.52 31.22
CA TYR A 599 4.23 6.69 31.03
C TYR A 599 5.03 5.80 32.01
N LEU A 600 5.87 4.91 31.46
CA LEU A 600 6.76 4.04 32.23
C LEU A 600 8.08 4.76 32.51
N ASP A 601 8.43 4.89 33.79
CA ASP A 601 9.65 5.59 34.20
C ASP A 601 10.89 4.71 34.03
N ASN A 602 11.95 5.29 33.46
CA ASN A 602 13.18 4.59 33.06
C ASN A 602 14.13 4.23 34.21
N ALA A 603 13.76 4.61 35.43
CA ALA A 603 14.48 4.35 36.67
C ALA A 603 13.51 4.50 37.87
N THR A 604 13.90 3.94 39.02
CA THR A 604 13.27 4.22 40.31
C THR A 604 14.30 4.07 41.45
N PHE A 605 13.93 4.49 42.65
CA PHE A 605 14.62 4.05 43.86
C PHE A 605 13.96 2.76 44.36
N ASP A 606 14.75 1.69 44.45
CA ASP A 606 14.35 0.42 45.04
C ASP A 606 14.43 0.54 46.57
N MET A 607 13.27 0.60 47.20
CA MET A 607 13.07 0.87 48.62
C MET A 607 13.46 -0.33 49.50
N GLU A 608 13.47 -1.54 48.94
CA GLU A 608 13.88 -2.77 49.62
C GLU A 608 15.40 -2.98 49.53
N LYS A 609 16.01 -2.67 48.37
CA LYS A 609 17.47 -2.75 48.15
C LYS A 609 18.23 -1.48 48.58
N GLY A 610 17.54 -0.37 48.86
CA GLY A 610 18.12 0.91 49.27
C GLY A 610 18.99 1.59 48.20
N LYS A 611 18.63 1.48 46.91
CA LYS A 611 19.44 1.98 45.79
C LYS A 611 18.62 2.30 44.54
N LYS A 612 19.20 3.11 43.63
CA LYS A 612 18.61 3.41 42.31
C LYS A 612 18.74 2.19 41.39
N VAL A 613 17.66 1.87 40.67
CA VAL A 613 17.55 0.76 39.69
C VAL A 613 17.01 1.32 38.39
N PHE A 614 17.52 0.83 37.26
CA PHE A 614 17.44 1.47 35.96
C PHE A 614 16.87 0.53 34.89
N GLY A 615 16.45 1.09 33.76
CA GLY A 615 16.01 0.33 32.59
C GLY A 615 14.73 -0.46 32.87
N ILE A 616 14.62 -1.64 32.29
CA ILE A 616 13.40 -2.47 32.38
C ILE A 616 13.21 -3.07 33.79
N GLU A 617 14.29 -3.34 34.53
CA GLU A 617 14.20 -3.67 35.98
C GLU A 617 13.71 -2.46 36.78
N GLY A 618 14.16 -1.25 36.44
CA GLY A 618 13.71 0.00 37.05
C GLY A 618 12.20 0.21 36.89
N ALA A 619 11.71 0.16 35.65
CA ALA A 619 10.29 0.32 35.35
C ALA A 619 9.42 -0.76 36.03
N LYS A 620 9.86 -2.02 36.01
CA LYS A 620 9.18 -3.13 36.71
C LYS A 620 9.14 -2.93 38.23
N THR A 621 10.25 -2.47 38.82
CA THR A 621 10.35 -2.20 40.26
C THR A 621 9.46 -1.01 40.64
N ALA A 622 9.39 0.04 39.83
CA ALA A 622 8.51 1.18 40.07
C ALA A 622 7.03 0.76 40.18
N LEU A 623 6.55 -0.07 39.25
CA LEU A 623 5.18 -0.58 39.23
C LEU A 623 4.86 -1.47 40.44
N ILE A 624 5.76 -2.41 40.80
CA ILE A 624 5.56 -3.30 41.95
C ILE A 624 5.53 -2.51 43.27
N GLN A 625 6.35 -1.46 43.38
CA GLN A 625 6.35 -0.58 44.56
C GLN A 625 5.10 0.30 44.61
N ALA A 626 4.67 0.88 43.48
CA ALA A 626 3.47 1.68 43.41
C ALA A 626 2.21 0.94 43.91
N GLU A 627 2.12 -0.38 43.68
CA GLU A 627 1.03 -1.20 44.23
C GLU A 627 1.14 -1.41 45.75
N LYS A 628 2.36 -1.61 46.28
CA LYS A 628 2.59 -1.73 47.73
C LYS A 628 2.21 -0.44 48.46
N GLU A 629 2.61 0.71 47.93
CA GLU A 629 2.28 2.01 48.52
C GLU A 629 0.80 2.35 48.35
N TYR A 630 0.21 2.05 47.17
CA TYR A 630 -1.23 2.12 46.96
C TYR A 630 -1.99 1.30 48.03
N GLU A 631 -1.55 0.08 48.32
CA GLU A 631 -2.16 -0.76 49.36
C GLU A 631 -1.95 -0.20 50.77
N ALA A 632 -0.74 0.27 51.10
CA ALA A 632 -0.42 0.83 52.41
C ALA A 632 -1.24 2.10 52.70
N ILE A 633 -1.30 3.01 51.74
CA ILE A 633 -2.08 4.24 51.81
C ILE A 633 -3.58 3.94 51.83
N SER A 634 -4.07 2.98 51.03
CA SER A 634 -5.49 2.58 51.02
C SER A 634 -5.96 1.95 52.34
N LYS A 635 -5.05 1.38 53.15
CA LYS A 635 -5.34 0.85 54.50
C LYS A 635 -5.37 1.94 55.58
N LEU A 636 -4.89 3.15 55.26
CA LEU A 636 -4.80 4.27 56.18
C LEU A 636 -5.77 5.41 55.83
N TYR A 637 -6.03 5.69 54.55
CA TYR A 637 -6.89 6.79 54.14
C TYR A 637 -8.35 6.60 54.59
N PRO A 638 -9.05 7.62 55.12
CA PRO A 638 -8.61 9.02 55.26
C PRO A 638 -8.01 9.40 56.62
N ASP A 639 -8.25 8.60 57.67
CA ASP A 639 -8.02 9.03 59.06
C ASP A 639 -6.75 8.45 59.71
N GLY A 640 -6.15 7.43 59.09
CA GLY A 640 -4.97 6.72 59.56
C GLY A 640 -3.74 7.60 59.71
N LYS A 641 -2.84 7.16 60.60
CA LYS A 641 -1.70 7.95 61.09
C LYS A 641 -0.38 7.22 60.90
N ILE A 642 0.70 7.99 60.78
CA ILE A 642 2.05 7.51 60.46
C ILE A 642 3.09 7.96 61.48
N GLY A 643 4.29 7.37 61.42
CA GLY A 643 5.40 7.67 62.34
C GLY A 643 5.16 7.20 63.78
N ILE A 644 6.21 7.33 64.60
CA ILE A 644 6.14 6.96 66.03
C ILE A 644 5.19 7.87 66.84
N TRP A 645 4.94 9.08 66.36
CA TRP A 645 4.09 10.08 67.00
C TRP A 645 2.62 10.04 66.56
N LYS A 646 2.25 9.12 65.64
CA LYS A 646 0.89 8.99 65.06
C LYS A 646 0.39 10.30 64.43
N GLU A 647 1.20 10.86 63.56
CA GLU A 647 0.94 12.09 62.81
C GLU A 647 -0.02 11.85 61.63
N ASP A 648 -0.68 12.92 61.19
CA ASP A 648 -1.46 12.88 59.95
C ASP A 648 -0.55 12.99 58.73
N PRO A 649 -0.68 12.14 57.69
CA PRO A 649 0.11 12.29 56.46
C PRO A 649 -0.02 13.68 55.83
N ARG A 650 -1.17 14.34 55.94
CA ARG A 650 -1.38 15.71 55.43
C ARG A 650 -0.48 16.75 56.10
N TYR A 651 0.03 16.48 57.31
CA TYR A 651 1.02 17.36 57.94
C TYR A 651 2.30 17.42 57.10
N TYR A 652 2.79 16.26 56.63
CA TYR A 652 3.99 16.16 55.79
C TYR A 652 3.82 16.84 54.42
N TYR A 653 2.61 16.87 53.84
CA TYR A 653 2.28 17.70 52.67
C TYR A 653 2.44 19.20 52.98
N TYR A 654 1.84 19.70 54.07
CA TYR A 654 2.01 21.09 54.48
C TYR A 654 3.46 21.39 54.92
N GLY A 655 4.20 20.41 55.45
CA GLY A 655 5.63 20.54 55.79
C GLY A 655 6.50 20.78 54.57
N TRP A 656 6.20 20.14 53.44
CA TRP A 656 6.83 20.45 52.15
C TRP A 656 6.48 21.87 51.67
N LEU A 657 5.24 22.34 51.81
CA LEU A 657 4.89 23.72 51.47
C LEU A 657 5.61 24.75 52.35
N MET A 658 5.69 24.50 53.66
CA MET A 658 6.44 25.34 54.60
C MET A 658 7.94 25.34 54.29
N ASP A 659 8.51 24.19 53.94
CA ASP A 659 9.90 24.07 53.49
C ASP A 659 10.18 24.92 52.24
N ARG A 660 9.36 24.79 51.19
CA ARG A 660 9.51 25.59 49.96
C ARG A 660 9.34 27.09 50.23
N GLN A 661 8.43 27.48 51.13
CA GLN A 661 8.26 28.88 51.54
C GLN A 661 9.53 29.44 52.20
N ASN A 662 10.20 28.66 53.05
CA ASN A 662 11.49 29.03 53.66
C ASN A 662 12.64 29.04 52.63
N HIS A 663 12.64 28.09 51.68
CA HIS A 663 13.67 27.94 50.65
C HIS A 663 13.41 28.75 49.38
N GLY A 664 13.03 30.02 49.55
CA GLY A 664 13.00 31.00 48.47
C GLY A 664 11.79 30.97 47.53
N LEU A 665 10.78 30.13 47.78
CA LEU A 665 9.50 30.12 47.05
C LEU A 665 8.37 30.75 47.89
N SER A 666 8.66 31.86 48.55
CA SER A 666 7.78 32.42 49.59
C SER A 666 6.51 33.06 49.02
N ASN A 667 6.60 33.70 47.85
CA ASN A 667 5.45 34.27 47.15
C ASN A 667 4.63 33.18 46.43
N THR A 668 5.31 32.15 45.91
CA THR A 668 4.71 30.96 45.27
C THR A 668 3.81 30.22 46.25
N VAL A 669 4.31 29.92 47.45
CA VAL A 669 3.51 29.27 48.50
C VAL A 669 2.41 30.22 49.02
N TYR A 670 2.68 31.52 49.15
CA TYR A 670 1.64 32.49 49.51
C TYR A 670 0.50 32.56 48.48
N GLN A 671 0.78 32.49 47.17
CA GLN A 671 -0.25 32.39 46.14
C GLN A 671 -1.09 31.11 46.30
N TYR A 672 -0.43 29.99 46.63
CA TYR A 672 -1.02 28.65 46.69
C TYR A 672 -1.92 28.42 47.92
N ILE A 673 -1.46 28.78 49.12
CA ILE A 673 -2.19 28.56 50.40
C ILE A 673 -2.61 29.85 51.14
N GLY A 674 -2.20 31.04 50.71
CA GLY A 674 -2.63 32.31 51.32
C GLY A 674 -2.05 32.63 52.69
N VAL A 675 -0.98 31.91 53.11
CA VAL A 675 -0.22 32.16 54.34
C VAL A 675 1.19 32.64 53.97
N LYS A 676 1.65 33.70 54.62
CA LYS A 676 3.01 34.24 54.48
C LYS A 676 3.95 33.68 55.54
N ILE A 677 5.25 33.72 55.24
CA ILE A 677 6.36 33.30 56.10
C ILE A 677 6.41 34.01 57.47
N ASP A 678 5.86 35.22 57.57
CA ASP A 678 5.82 36.04 58.79
C ASP A 678 4.55 35.87 59.64
N GLU A 679 3.55 35.10 59.17
CA GLU A 679 2.28 34.87 59.88
C GLU A 679 2.33 33.71 60.89
N TYR A 680 3.38 32.87 60.89
CA TYR A 680 3.54 31.71 61.77
C TYR A 680 4.95 31.63 62.38
N LYS A 681 5.11 30.85 63.46
CA LYS A 681 6.42 30.53 64.08
C LYS A 681 6.68 29.03 64.15
N THR A 682 5.63 28.22 64.05
CA THR A 682 5.67 26.77 64.18
C THR A 682 4.85 26.09 63.09
N TRP A 683 5.18 24.84 62.79
CA TRP A 683 4.52 24.03 61.77
C TRP A 683 3.01 23.78 62.06
N PRO A 684 2.55 23.56 63.31
CA PRO A 684 1.12 23.49 63.61
C PRO A 684 0.36 24.80 63.35
N GLU A 685 0.94 25.96 63.66
CA GLU A 685 0.34 27.27 63.36
C GLU A 685 0.19 27.47 61.85
N PHE A 686 1.20 27.11 61.06
CA PHE A 686 1.14 27.15 59.59
C PHE A 686 -0.03 26.33 59.03
N ILE A 687 -0.20 25.09 59.51
CA ILE A 687 -1.31 24.20 59.11
C ILE A 687 -2.66 24.79 59.54
N GLN A 688 -2.76 25.31 60.76
CA GLN A 688 -3.97 25.94 61.28
C GLN A 688 -4.37 27.17 60.44
N LEU A 689 -3.41 28.03 60.10
CA LEU A 689 -3.64 29.22 59.27
C LEU A 689 -4.01 28.83 57.84
N ALA A 690 -3.35 27.84 57.23
CA ALA A 690 -3.67 27.37 55.88
C ALA A 690 -5.10 26.85 55.78
N ASN A 691 -5.55 26.07 56.77
CA ASN A 691 -6.93 25.58 56.87
C ASN A 691 -7.97 26.71 57.10
N GLN A 692 -7.54 27.93 57.44
CA GLN A 692 -8.39 29.12 57.57
C GLN A 692 -8.39 30.02 56.32
N ARG A 693 -7.59 29.73 55.28
CA ARG A 693 -7.53 30.53 54.04
C ARG A 693 -8.48 30.00 52.95
N SER A 694 -8.70 30.87 51.97
CA SER A 694 -9.43 30.57 50.73
C SER A 694 -8.51 30.78 49.52
N ALA A 695 -7.33 30.17 49.54
CA ALA A 695 -6.39 30.18 48.41
C ALA A 695 -6.60 28.95 47.50
N ILE A 696 -5.68 28.74 46.56
CA ILE A 696 -5.82 27.72 45.51
C ILE A 696 -5.96 26.32 46.12
N ASP A 697 -5.07 25.96 47.04
CA ASP A 697 -5.04 24.64 47.67
C ASP A 697 -6.34 24.31 48.45
N GLN A 698 -6.90 25.26 49.20
CA GLN A 698 -8.16 25.08 49.91
C GLN A 698 -9.35 25.09 48.95
N TYR A 699 -9.28 25.86 47.86
CA TYR A 699 -10.29 25.84 46.80
C TYR A 699 -10.36 24.48 46.11
N ILE A 700 -9.22 23.86 45.78
CA ILE A 700 -9.21 22.52 45.17
C ILE A 700 -9.68 21.47 46.20
N THR A 701 -9.27 21.54 47.48
CA THR A 701 -9.84 20.68 48.55
C THR A 701 -11.37 20.77 48.63
N LYS A 702 -11.92 21.98 48.56
CA LYS A 702 -13.37 22.20 48.70
C LYS A 702 -14.18 21.74 47.48
N ASN A 703 -13.64 21.91 46.27
CA ASN A 703 -14.39 21.68 45.03
C ASN A 703 -14.03 20.35 44.34
N TRP A 704 -12.92 19.69 44.70
CA TRP A 704 -12.49 18.41 44.12
C TRP A 704 -12.20 17.36 45.20
N LYS A 705 -13.12 16.40 45.34
CA LYS A 705 -13.10 15.33 46.36
C LYS A 705 -11.81 14.49 46.40
N TYR A 706 -11.02 14.48 45.31
CA TYR A 706 -9.78 13.71 45.22
C TYR A 706 -8.53 14.45 45.69
N TRP A 707 -8.58 15.78 45.85
CA TRP A 707 -7.40 16.55 46.24
C TRP A 707 -6.89 16.20 47.65
N ASP A 708 -7.78 15.82 48.56
CA ASP A 708 -7.38 15.36 49.90
C ASP A 708 -6.59 14.03 49.85
N LEU A 709 -6.98 13.10 48.97
CA LEU A 709 -6.22 11.87 48.70
C LEU A 709 -4.83 12.17 48.14
N VAL A 710 -4.71 13.17 47.25
CA VAL A 710 -3.41 13.63 46.73
C VAL A 710 -2.51 14.16 47.85
N LYS A 711 -3.04 15.00 48.75
CA LYS A 711 -2.29 15.48 49.93
C LYS A 711 -1.86 14.34 50.84
N PHE A 712 -2.75 13.39 51.11
CA PHE A 712 -2.49 12.27 52.00
C PHE A 712 -1.43 11.32 51.43
N ALA A 713 -1.55 10.94 50.16
CA ALA A 713 -0.59 10.06 49.48
C ALA A 713 0.79 10.72 49.34
N MET A 714 0.85 11.97 48.87
CA MET A 714 2.11 12.73 48.77
C MET A 714 2.76 12.94 50.14
N GLY A 715 1.96 13.24 51.17
CA GLY A 715 2.44 13.38 52.54
C GLY A 715 2.97 12.06 53.14
N TYR A 716 2.32 10.94 52.84
CA TYR A 716 2.80 9.60 53.22
C TYR A 716 4.20 9.32 52.62
N GLU A 717 4.37 9.58 51.32
CA GLU A 717 5.65 9.43 50.61
C GLU A 717 6.76 10.33 51.19
N ARG A 718 6.44 11.60 51.49
CA ARG A 718 7.38 12.55 52.13
C ARG A 718 7.83 12.08 53.51
N TRP A 719 6.97 11.40 54.27
CA TRP A 719 7.35 10.75 55.53
C TRP A 719 8.17 9.47 55.28
N ALA A 720 7.73 8.60 54.38
CA ALA A 720 8.33 7.28 54.14
C ALA A 720 9.84 7.39 53.85
N ARG A 721 10.23 8.34 53.00
CA ARG A 721 11.63 8.74 52.73
C ARG A 721 12.51 8.91 53.99
N GLY A 722 11.96 9.54 55.03
CA GLY A 722 12.69 9.85 56.27
C GLY A 722 12.41 8.89 57.43
N GLY A 723 11.33 8.12 57.37
CA GLY A 723 10.84 7.28 58.46
C GLY A 723 11.01 5.78 58.25
N SER A 724 10.77 5.26 57.05
CA SER A 724 10.74 3.82 56.75
C SER A 724 11.74 3.38 55.68
N VAL A 725 12.05 4.22 54.69
CA VAL A 725 12.88 3.86 53.54
C VAL A 725 14.32 4.35 53.72
N LYS A 726 15.23 3.42 54.01
CA LYS A 726 16.63 3.75 54.31
C LYS A 726 17.41 4.16 53.06
N GLY A 727 17.94 5.39 53.07
CA GLY A 727 18.91 5.87 52.08
C GLY A 727 18.31 6.58 50.86
N MET A 728 17.00 6.83 50.83
CA MET A 728 16.34 7.61 49.79
C MET A 728 16.60 9.11 49.97
N ASP A 729 17.04 9.80 48.92
CA ASP A 729 17.21 11.26 48.94
C ASP A 729 15.90 12.01 48.62
N GLU A 730 15.88 13.34 48.73
CA GLU A 730 14.66 14.12 48.43
C GLU A 730 14.26 14.09 46.95
N LEU A 731 15.24 14.06 46.05
CA LEU A 731 14.99 14.03 44.61
C LEU A 731 14.43 12.67 44.20
N ASP A 732 14.81 11.58 44.87
CA ASP A 732 14.25 10.25 44.62
C ASP A 732 12.74 10.17 44.90
N THR A 733 12.30 10.75 46.02
CA THR A 733 10.87 10.82 46.36
C THR A 733 10.09 11.68 45.36
N ILE A 734 10.68 12.77 44.85
CA ILE A 734 10.02 13.70 43.92
C ILE A 734 10.04 13.18 42.47
N ASN A 735 11.09 12.47 42.05
CA ASN A 735 11.18 11.84 40.72
C ASN A 735 10.34 10.56 40.62
N PHE A 736 10.37 9.72 41.66
CA PHE A 736 9.94 8.34 41.53
C PHE A 736 8.73 8.02 42.40
N THR A 737 8.81 8.19 43.73
CA THR A 737 7.80 7.60 44.60
C THR A 737 6.49 8.39 44.65
N ILE A 738 6.53 9.72 44.75
CA ILE A 738 5.31 10.54 44.64
C ILE A 738 4.63 10.33 43.27
N PRO A 739 5.33 10.40 42.10
CA PRO A 739 4.69 10.13 40.81
C PRO A 739 4.16 8.71 40.64
N GLN A 740 4.93 7.66 40.98
CA GLN A 740 4.48 6.26 40.78
C GLN A 740 3.23 5.95 41.62
N THR A 741 3.18 6.41 42.87
CA THR A 741 2.07 6.18 43.79
C THR A 741 0.83 6.99 43.40
N LEU A 742 0.99 8.25 42.97
CA LEU A 742 -0.14 9.04 42.44
C LEU A 742 -0.71 8.43 41.14
N LYS A 743 0.13 7.92 40.23
CA LYS A 743 -0.33 7.18 39.03
C LYS A 743 -1.12 5.91 39.43
N ALA A 744 -0.70 5.18 40.46
CA ALA A 744 -1.43 4.00 40.98
C ALA A 744 -2.79 4.34 41.63
N PHE A 745 -2.98 5.58 42.10
CA PHE A 745 -4.30 6.11 42.50
C PHE A 745 -5.14 6.67 41.34
N GLY A 746 -4.65 6.65 40.10
CA GLY A 746 -5.36 7.12 38.92
C GLY A 746 -5.18 8.61 38.62
N PHE A 747 -4.14 9.25 39.16
CA PHE A 747 -3.76 10.61 38.79
C PHE A 747 -2.69 10.57 37.68
N PRO A 748 -2.95 11.09 36.48
CA PRO A 748 -1.88 11.33 35.51
C PRO A 748 -0.88 12.34 36.09
N VAL A 749 0.42 12.01 36.08
CA VAL A 749 1.47 12.82 36.72
C VAL A 749 2.64 13.08 35.77
N VAL A 750 3.15 14.30 35.78
CA VAL A 750 4.41 14.70 35.15
C VAL A 750 5.17 15.68 36.05
N ASN A 751 6.50 15.81 35.86
CA ASN A 751 7.30 16.78 36.58
C ASN A 751 7.31 18.15 35.88
N VAL A 752 7.10 19.22 36.66
CA VAL A 752 7.23 20.62 36.24
C VAL A 752 8.52 21.17 36.84
N TYR A 753 9.34 21.81 36.01
CA TYR A 753 10.68 22.33 36.32
C TYR A 753 10.66 23.85 36.45
N ILE A 754 11.53 24.41 37.30
CA ILE A 754 11.70 25.86 37.50
C ILE A 754 13.16 26.30 37.41
N GLU A 755 13.43 27.39 36.68
CA GLU A 755 14.76 27.98 36.57
C GLU A 755 14.73 29.52 36.71
N PRO A 756 15.68 30.14 37.43
CA PRO A 756 16.73 29.51 38.25
C PRO A 756 16.14 28.83 39.50
N THR A 757 16.55 27.60 39.80
CA THR A 757 16.10 26.91 41.02
C THR A 757 16.60 27.63 42.31
N PRO A 758 15.72 27.98 43.27
CA PRO A 758 16.13 28.56 44.56
C PRO A 758 16.93 27.60 45.44
N LEU A 759 17.81 28.14 46.29
CA LEU A 759 18.66 27.32 47.15
C LEU A 759 17.84 26.64 48.26
N GLY A 760 17.68 25.32 48.14
CA GLY A 760 16.92 24.47 49.06
C GLY A 760 15.58 24.00 48.49
N ALA A 761 15.10 24.61 47.41
CA ALA A 761 14.00 24.08 46.62
C ALA A 761 14.49 22.98 45.67
N SER A 762 13.57 22.09 45.27
CA SER A 762 13.84 21.12 44.20
C SER A 762 13.75 21.80 42.82
N PRO A 763 14.63 21.48 41.84
CA PRO A 763 14.56 22.03 40.48
C PRO A 763 13.29 21.63 39.71
N TYR A 764 12.57 20.62 40.21
CA TYR A 764 11.29 20.17 39.69
C TYR A 764 10.40 19.66 40.83
N GLU A 765 9.09 19.69 40.62
CA GLU A 765 8.09 19.08 41.49
C GLU A 765 7.07 18.31 40.64
N TRP A 766 6.28 17.47 41.29
CA TRP A 766 5.16 16.75 40.69
C TRP A 766 4.02 17.72 40.31
N ALA A 767 3.27 17.38 39.26
CA ALA A 767 2.01 18.01 38.89
C ALA A 767 1.03 16.99 38.34
N ILE A 768 -0.26 17.16 38.63
CA ILE A 768 -1.30 16.21 38.23
C ILE A 768 -2.37 16.84 37.35
N THR A 769 -2.91 16.05 36.44
CA THR A 769 -4.09 16.39 35.63
C THR A 769 -5.32 16.67 36.49
N LEU A 770 -6.01 17.77 36.19
CA LEU A 770 -7.31 18.13 36.76
C LEU A 770 -8.42 18.09 35.68
N PRO A 771 -9.67 17.68 36.01
CA PRO A 771 -10.77 17.70 35.04
C PRO A 771 -11.18 19.13 34.64
N ASP A 772 -11.73 19.29 33.44
CA ASP A 772 -12.03 20.60 32.83
C ASP A 772 -12.86 21.51 33.75
N TYR A 773 -13.83 20.93 34.48
CA TYR A 773 -14.67 21.69 35.39
C TYR A 773 -13.88 22.32 36.55
N ILE A 774 -12.82 21.67 37.03
CA ILE A 774 -11.92 22.24 38.05
C ILE A 774 -10.98 23.26 37.40
N VAL A 775 -10.40 22.96 36.24
CA VAL A 775 -9.48 23.87 35.53
C VAL A 775 -10.16 25.20 35.17
N ASN A 776 -11.38 25.15 34.64
CA ASN A 776 -12.13 26.34 34.27
C ASN A 776 -12.58 27.13 35.52
N ASN A 777 -12.98 26.44 36.58
CA ASN A 777 -13.28 27.07 37.87
C ASN A 777 -12.05 27.75 38.52
N LEU A 778 -10.85 27.16 38.39
CA LEU A 778 -9.59 27.76 38.83
C LEU A 778 -9.22 29.00 37.98
N LYS A 779 -9.30 28.89 36.65
CA LYS A 779 -9.07 30.02 35.71
C LYS A 779 -9.99 31.20 36.03
N ASN A 780 -11.27 30.94 36.32
CA ASN A 780 -12.24 31.98 36.66
C ASN A 780 -11.95 32.59 38.05
N THR A 781 -11.84 31.76 39.09
CA THR A 781 -11.69 32.20 40.49
C THR A 781 -10.37 32.90 40.77
N PHE A 782 -9.29 32.51 40.08
CA PHE A 782 -7.94 33.04 40.28
C PHE A 782 -7.37 33.73 39.02
N SER A 783 -8.26 34.22 38.17
CA SER A 783 -7.96 34.99 36.94
C SER A 783 -6.93 36.10 37.17
N GLU A 784 -7.14 36.94 38.19
CA GLU A 784 -6.21 38.02 38.56
C GLU A 784 -4.83 37.53 39.01
N LYS A 785 -4.77 36.37 39.69
CA LYS A 785 -3.55 35.80 40.28
C LYS A 785 -2.64 35.09 39.27
N LYS A 786 -3.00 35.05 37.98
CA LYS A 786 -2.21 34.43 36.90
C LYS A 786 -1.68 33.03 37.27
N ILE A 787 -2.52 32.01 37.16
CA ILE A 787 -2.04 30.62 37.20
C ILE A 787 -1.57 30.17 35.82
N LEU A 788 -0.60 29.26 35.78
CA LEU A 788 -0.32 28.43 34.61
C LEU A 788 -1.20 27.17 34.69
N ILE A 789 -1.58 26.64 33.53
CA ILE A 789 -2.12 25.29 33.36
C ILE A 789 -1.25 24.65 32.28
N GLY A 790 -0.67 23.49 32.56
CA GLY A 790 0.16 22.79 31.58
C GLY A 790 -0.67 21.91 30.62
N PRO A 791 -0.01 21.24 29.65
CA PRO A 791 -0.64 20.22 28.82
C PRO A 791 -1.26 19.10 29.68
N GLY A 792 -2.28 18.43 29.18
CA GLY A 792 -3.02 17.42 29.94
C GLY A 792 -3.70 18.00 31.18
N ASN A 793 -4.05 19.30 31.19
CA ASN A 793 -4.65 20.00 32.33
C ASN A 793 -3.85 19.90 33.65
N ILE A 794 -2.52 19.76 33.58
CA ILE A 794 -1.70 19.59 34.79
C ILE A 794 -1.66 20.86 35.65
N PHE A 795 -1.69 20.68 36.97
CA PHE A 795 -1.56 21.75 37.95
C PHE A 795 -0.74 21.32 39.20
N SER A 796 0.00 22.27 39.79
CA SER A 796 0.72 22.14 41.08
C SER A 796 1.22 23.49 41.61
N LEU A 797 1.96 23.46 42.73
CA LEU A 797 2.68 24.61 43.29
C LEU A 797 3.54 25.33 42.23
N TYR A 798 4.25 24.60 41.38
CA TYR A 798 5.18 25.15 40.37
C TYR A 798 4.44 25.70 39.12
N LEU A 799 3.13 25.90 39.22
CA LEU A 799 2.29 26.56 38.22
C LEU A 799 1.60 27.84 38.78
N CYS A 800 2.00 28.30 39.97
CA CYS A 800 1.61 29.59 40.56
C CYS A 800 2.46 30.74 39.97
N LYS A 801 2.13 31.19 38.74
CA LYS A 801 2.96 32.12 37.96
C LYS A 801 3.34 33.40 38.69
N GLU A 802 2.37 34.10 39.29
CA GLU A 802 2.61 35.39 39.93
C GLU A 802 3.61 35.28 41.10
N GLY A 803 3.49 34.23 41.90
CA GLY A 803 4.41 33.92 42.98
C GLY A 803 5.81 33.54 42.47
N LEU A 804 5.88 32.68 41.45
CA LEU A 804 7.15 32.28 40.82
C LEU A 804 7.88 33.49 40.23
N GLU A 805 7.17 34.37 39.54
CA GLU A 805 7.73 35.61 38.99
C GLU A 805 8.24 36.57 40.09
N LYS A 806 7.60 36.61 41.27
CA LYS A 806 8.05 37.40 42.44
C LYS A 806 9.22 36.78 43.18
N ASP A 807 9.29 35.45 43.22
CA ASP A 807 10.41 34.67 43.77
C ASP A 807 11.63 34.63 42.81
N GLY A 808 11.54 35.27 41.63
CA GLY A 808 12.65 35.46 40.69
C GLY A 808 12.81 34.37 39.63
N ILE A 809 11.86 33.44 39.55
CA ILE A 809 11.81 32.38 38.53
C ILE A 809 11.54 33.00 37.15
N LYS A 810 12.23 32.48 36.12
CA LYS A 810 12.17 32.97 34.74
C LYS A 810 11.60 31.95 33.76
N GLU A 811 12.02 30.69 33.90
CA GLU A 811 11.53 29.58 33.09
C GLU A 811 10.67 28.65 33.97
N VAL A 812 9.54 28.21 33.41
CA VAL A 812 8.76 27.05 33.90
C VAL A 812 8.56 26.14 32.70
N TYR A 813 8.89 24.86 32.80
CA TYR A 813 8.77 23.93 31.68
C TYR A 813 8.45 22.50 32.14
N ILE A 814 7.96 21.67 31.23
CA ILE A 814 7.97 20.20 31.40
C ILE A 814 9.01 19.57 30.48
N TRP A 815 9.44 18.35 30.81
CA TRP A 815 10.43 17.60 30.05
C TRP A 815 10.01 16.14 29.91
N LEU A 816 9.77 15.68 28.68
CA LEU A 816 9.25 14.34 28.39
C LEU A 816 10.36 13.36 27.98
N ARG A 817 11.50 13.45 28.67
CA ARG A 817 12.75 12.69 28.42
C ARG A 817 13.20 12.73 26.94
N ASN A 818 12.99 13.88 26.31
CA ASN A 818 13.31 14.22 24.92
C ASN A 818 14.44 15.28 24.86
N TYR A 819 14.78 15.82 23.69
CA TYR A 819 15.74 16.94 23.60
C TYR A 819 15.17 18.33 23.92
N ASN A 820 13.84 18.51 23.92
CA ASN A 820 13.18 19.82 23.92
C ASN A 820 12.42 20.07 25.23
N LYS A 821 12.79 21.13 25.96
CA LYS A 821 11.97 21.69 27.05
C LYS A 821 10.67 22.26 26.45
N ILE A 822 9.52 21.91 27.03
CA ILE A 822 8.22 22.48 26.66
C ILE A 822 7.92 23.59 27.66
N TYR A 823 8.08 24.86 27.25
CA TYR A 823 7.98 26.00 28.16
C TYR A 823 6.53 26.40 28.40
N LEU A 824 6.18 26.56 29.67
CA LEU A 824 4.93 27.14 30.18
C LEU A 824 5.15 28.61 30.62
N MET A 825 6.39 28.96 30.93
CA MET A 825 6.87 30.33 31.13
C MET A 825 8.33 30.44 30.65
N LYS A 826 8.68 31.59 30.08
CA LYS A 826 10.04 31.96 29.69
C LYS A 826 10.15 33.50 29.75
N LYS A 827 11.26 34.04 30.25
CA LYS A 827 11.50 35.49 30.46
C LYS A 827 12.97 35.87 30.29
#